data_AF-A0A2K1L7S1-F1
#
_entry.id   AF-A0A2K1L7S1-F1
#
_cell.length_a   1.000
_cell.length_b   1.000
_cell.length_c   1.000
_cell.angle_alpha   90.00
_cell.angle_beta   90.00
_cell.angle_gamma   90.00
#
_symmetry.space_group_name_H-M   'P 1'
#
loop_
_entity.id
_entity.type
_entity.pdbx_description
1 polymer ?
#
loop_
_entity_poly.entity_id
_entity_poly.type
_entity_poly.pdbx_seq_one_letter_code
_entity_poly.pdbx_strand_id
1 'polypeptide(L)'
;MPSFKMDKKENLGVVEALRVAEREAASFGSKADVSEVLEYAEKEIRRGSLKSLWQDAAEFGVKDEEYQTIFEVQQLRVSAVLGVDRTYHGHVVGHALVRAAEGGYPQIVMKLRKGLAELKCSVLTPRFMSFAILTAVECGNYEVVQELLHTTTFSMLALMGYELSKCKDGGYPYMRARLTTSWIKNVAKVKSLLPSATPALNSETLELKAWNFDEESIHDACRACYQNYCVWRFLIIAVCNGHGAVVQELLMKSDDCIARPIESMRGALAEEIPQVSELQVLKGRIVEKLSSIGMKVAAKLGRDIILYALYNAMEKTSALSNESNDEVKLWRCTSRSQFGVWEVFMDVPVLLMELETSYQNTEELKQLMRPYHYIKPIIPQLMKLNIQLKVLIDIQPNYIEVTIGINHVRVTVDNQMWEEKRTGHFPTFISLAITPVTPTMTSVSMTASSSNMVMKVGVAEQVRLSVQTRLKAAPTATVGIQFAKSTMSKIDGKPWRMEQLPTSGDQGGRFNWNLSTWHGQAFDRRNPMLQETKKSIWQFGKRSPINPLAVLPLGTNGGVHFTGTEYDDTLSWRFPKELENTDALFNVEGVVHTTYITQDTFWETRMVPFELQVEQKLEPCGDALGADKKKKKKKK
;
A
#
# COMPACT_ATOMS: atom_id res chain seq x y z
N MET A 1 28.17 6.39 -18.27
CA MET A 1 27.95 6.08 -19.71
C MET A 1 27.67 7.39 -20.44
N PRO A 2 28.15 7.56 -21.68
CA PRO A 2 27.93 8.79 -22.44
C PRO A 2 26.45 8.95 -22.80
N SER A 3 25.91 10.16 -22.67
CA SER A 3 24.53 10.46 -23.07
C SER A 3 24.43 10.46 -24.59
N PHE A 4 23.63 9.55 -25.16
CA PHE A 4 23.26 9.60 -26.57
C PHE A 4 22.45 10.88 -26.88
N LYS A 5 23.13 11.91 -27.39
CA LYS A 5 22.48 13.03 -28.08
C LYS A 5 22.17 12.58 -29.50
N MET A 6 21.01 11.98 -29.72
CA MET A 6 20.44 11.84 -31.06
C MET A 6 19.96 13.20 -31.57
N ASP A 7 20.04 13.43 -32.88
CA ASP A 7 19.61 14.69 -33.49
C ASP A 7 18.09 14.88 -33.35
N LYS A 8 17.71 15.95 -32.65
CA LYS A 8 16.31 16.27 -32.33
C LYS A 8 15.40 16.48 -33.55
N LYS A 9 15.97 16.72 -34.74
CA LYS A 9 15.20 17.00 -35.96
C LYS A 9 14.52 15.78 -36.56
N GLU A 10 15.10 14.59 -36.46
CA GLU A 10 14.55 13.39 -37.11
C GLU A 10 13.48 12.69 -36.26
N ASN A 11 13.65 12.66 -34.94
CA ASN A 11 12.65 12.11 -34.01
C ASN A 11 11.29 12.85 -34.08
N LEU A 12 11.26 14.07 -34.63
CA LEU A 12 10.02 14.81 -34.87
C LEU A 12 9.19 14.21 -36.01
N GLY A 13 9.81 13.54 -36.99
CA GLY A 13 9.12 12.95 -38.15
C GLY A 13 8.16 11.82 -37.77
N VAL A 14 8.66 10.77 -37.10
CA VAL A 14 7.83 9.66 -36.60
C VAL A 14 6.70 10.15 -35.70
N VAL A 15 7.00 11.08 -34.79
CA VAL A 15 6.03 11.57 -33.80
C VAL A 15 4.93 12.41 -34.47
N GLU A 16 5.27 13.23 -35.46
CA GLU A 16 4.26 13.98 -36.20
C GLU A 16 3.41 13.07 -37.11
N ALA A 17 4.03 12.11 -37.82
CA ALA A 17 3.31 11.12 -38.61
C ALA A 17 2.32 10.29 -37.77
N LEU A 18 2.75 9.82 -36.58
CA LEU A 18 1.87 9.15 -35.61
C LEU A 18 0.72 10.06 -35.15
N ARG A 19 0.98 11.35 -34.90
CA ARG A 19 -0.03 12.32 -34.47
C ARG A 19 -1.06 12.63 -35.56
N VAL A 20 -0.63 12.68 -36.83
CA VAL A 20 -1.52 12.84 -37.98
C VAL A 20 -2.38 11.59 -38.13
N ALA A 21 -1.76 10.40 -38.16
CA ALA A 21 -2.46 9.13 -38.29
C ALA A 21 -3.50 8.89 -37.17
N GLU A 22 -3.17 9.19 -35.90
CA GLU A 22 -4.14 9.05 -34.79
C GLU A 22 -5.34 10.02 -34.92
N ARG A 23 -5.14 11.24 -35.42
CA ARG A 23 -6.24 12.19 -35.69
C ARG A 23 -7.14 11.71 -36.82
N GLU A 24 -6.56 11.15 -37.87
CA GLU A 24 -7.31 10.54 -38.95
C GLU A 24 -8.07 9.30 -38.46
N ALA A 25 -7.46 8.50 -37.58
CA ALA A 25 -8.13 7.37 -36.94
C ALA A 25 -9.32 7.79 -36.07
N ALA A 26 -9.16 8.87 -35.29
CA ALA A 26 -10.25 9.44 -34.51
C ALA A 26 -11.38 10.04 -35.38
N SER A 27 -11.07 10.48 -36.60
CA SER A 27 -12.02 11.14 -37.51
C SER A 27 -12.73 10.16 -38.48
N PHE A 28 -12.04 9.09 -38.90
CA PHE A 28 -12.48 8.17 -39.96
C PHE A 28 -12.44 6.69 -39.54
N GLY A 29 -12.15 6.39 -38.28
CA GLY A 29 -12.08 5.03 -37.73
C GLY A 29 -10.90 4.23 -38.27
N SER A 30 -11.13 2.96 -38.62
CA SER A 30 -10.09 2.00 -39.03
C SER A 30 -9.34 2.33 -40.34
N LYS A 31 -9.70 3.43 -41.02
CA LYS A 31 -9.14 3.85 -42.30
C LYS A 31 -7.86 4.70 -42.22
N ALA A 32 -7.37 5.05 -41.03
CA ALA A 32 -6.15 5.84 -40.86
C ALA A 32 -4.96 5.27 -41.65
N ASP A 33 -4.28 6.11 -42.41
CA ASP A 33 -3.06 5.69 -43.09
C ASP A 33 -1.91 5.53 -42.09
N VAL A 34 -1.12 4.47 -42.26
CA VAL A 34 0.08 4.17 -41.47
C VAL A 34 1.34 4.12 -42.34
N SER A 35 1.23 4.40 -43.64
CA SER A 35 2.31 4.30 -44.62
C SER A 35 3.51 5.18 -44.24
N GLU A 36 3.27 6.45 -43.89
CA GLU A 36 4.33 7.38 -43.46
C GLU A 36 4.98 6.94 -42.13
N VAL A 37 4.18 6.44 -41.18
CA VAL A 37 4.67 5.89 -39.90
C VAL A 37 5.61 4.71 -40.14
N LEU A 38 5.24 3.80 -41.05
CA LEU A 38 6.05 2.64 -41.41
C LEU A 38 7.32 3.01 -42.18
N GLU A 39 7.27 4.01 -43.06
CA GLU A 39 8.45 4.50 -43.79
C GLU A 39 9.49 5.09 -42.83
N TYR A 40 9.07 5.92 -41.87
CA TYR A 40 10.00 6.44 -40.86
C TYR A 40 10.47 5.35 -39.89
N ALA A 41 9.62 4.41 -39.49
CA ALA A 41 10.02 3.27 -38.66
C ALA A 41 11.10 2.40 -39.35
N GLU A 42 11.00 2.21 -40.67
CA GLU A 42 12.02 1.51 -41.46
C GLU A 42 13.36 2.27 -41.47
N LYS A 43 13.34 3.60 -41.58
CA LYS A 43 14.54 4.46 -41.50
C LYS A 43 15.18 4.43 -40.11
N GLU A 44 14.38 4.39 -39.02
CA GLU A 44 14.89 4.27 -37.66
C GLU A 44 15.50 2.88 -37.40
N ILE A 45 14.79 1.78 -37.73
CA ILE A 45 15.19 0.43 -37.31
C ILE A 45 16.42 -0.13 -38.03
N ARG A 46 16.78 0.43 -39.19
CA ARG A 46 18.02 0.11 -39.92
C ARG A 46 19.28 0.63 -39.20
N ARG A 47 19.15 1.48 -38.17
CA ARG A 47 20.28 2.02 -37.38
C ARG A 47 20.91 0.91 -36.51
N GLY A 48 22.24 0.91 -36.41
CA GLY A 48 23.02 -0.23 -35.90
C GLY A 48 22.64 -0.75 -34.50
N SER A 49 22.21 0.11 -33.58
CA SER A 49 21.79 -0.27 -32.22
C SER A 49 20.39 -0.90 -32.14
N LEU A 50 19.53 -0.67 -33.15
CA LEU A 50 18.23 -1.33 -33.29
C LEU A 50 18.33 -2.61 -34.13
N LYS A 51 19.25 -2.62 -35.10
CA LYS A 51 19.47 -3.77 -36.00
C LYS A 51 19.72 -5.07 -35.23
N SER A 52 20.54 -5.01 -34.17
CA SER A 52 20.87 -6.15 -33.31
C SER A 52 19.70 -6.72 -32.48
N LEU A 53 18.51 -6.11 -32.51
CA LEU A 53 17.32 -6.58 -31.77
C LEU A 53 16.46 -7.57 -32.56
N TRP A 54 16.69 -7.69 -33.86
CA TRP A 54 15.90 -8.55 -34.75
C TRP A 54 16.77 -9.46 -35.62
N GLN A 55 18.05 -9.11 -35.85
CA GLN A 55 18.99 -9.93 -36.62
C GLN A 55 19.31 -11.31 -36.01
N ASP A 56 19.04 -11.52 -34.72
CA ASP A 56 19.20 -12.80 -34.02
C ASP A 56 17.96 -13.70 -34.11
N ALA A 57 16.86 -13.21 -34.68
CA ALA A 57 15.64 -14.01 -34.86
C ALA A 57 15.89 -15.14 -35.87
N ALA A 58 15.40 -16.34 -35.55
CA ALA A 58 15.68 -17.56 -36.33
C ALA A 58 15.24 -17.43 -37.80
N GLU A 59 14.16 -16.70 -38.06
CA GLU A 59 13.65 -16.34 -39.40
C GLU A 59 14.66 -15.63 -40.33
N PHE A 60 15.80 -15.14 -39.83
CA PHE A 60 16.89 -14.60 -40.66
C PHE A 60 18.08 -15.57 -40.85
N GLY A 61 18.02 -16.79 -40.30
CA GLY A 61 19.07 -17.81 -40.38
C GLY A 61 18.60 -19.25 -40.62
N VAL A 62 17.31 -19.52 -40.53
CA VAL A 62 16.68 -20.80 -40.87
C VAL A 62 16.73 -21.02 -42.38
N LYS A 63 17.09 -22.25 -42.79
CA LYS A 63 17.16 -22.69 -44.20
C LYS A 63 16.03 -23.66 -44.57
N ASP A 64 14.98 -23.68 -43.78
CA ASP A 64 13.81 -24.55 -43.96
C ASP A 64 12.83 -23.86 -44.93
N GLU A 65 12.63 -24.49 -46.10
CA GLU A 65 11.77 -23.97 -47.17
C GLU A 65 10.28 -23.95 -46.76
N GLU A 66 9.86 -24.88 -45.89
CA GLU A 66 8.48 -24.93 -45.38
C GLU A 66 8.20 -23.75 -44.43
N TYR A 67 9.12 -23.52 -43.48
CA TYR A 67 9.06 -22.36 -42.59
C TYR A 67 9.05 -21.04 -43.37
N GLN A 68 9.93 -20.90 -44.36
CA GLN A 68 10.05 -19.69 -45.17
C GLN A 68 8.76 -19.40 -45.95
N THR A 69 8.13 -20.43 -46.51
CA THR A 69 6.86 -20.31 -47.23
C THR A 69 5.73 -19.83 -46.31
N ILE A 70 5.62 -20.40 -45.11
CA ILE A 70 4.62 -19.97 -44.10
C ILE A 70 4.87 -18.51 -43.70
N PHE A 71 6.13 -18.14 -43.46
CA PHE A 71 6.51 -16.78 -43.09
C PHE A 71 6.15 -15.74 -44.17
N GLU A 72 6.44 -16.03 -45.45
CA GLU A 72 6.13 -15.13 -46.56
C GLU A 72 4.62 -14.95 -46.77
N VAL A 73 3.83 -16.03 -46.65
CA VAL A 73 2.35 -15.96 -46.70
C VAL A 73 1.80 -15.09 -45.56
N GLN A 74 2.29 -15.28 -44.33
CA GLN A 74 1.89 -14.45 -43.19
C GLN A 74 2.33 -12.99 -43.38
N GLN A 75 3.53 -12.74 -43.92
CA GLN A 75 4.08 -11.42 -44.20
C GLN A 75 3.26 -10.63 -45.25
N LEU A 76 2.61 -11.30 -46.20
CA LEU A 76 1.63 -10.69 -47.09
C LEU A 76 0.33 -10.31 -46.35
N ARG A 77 -0.19 -11.18 -45.46
CA ARG A 77 -1.38 -10.91 -44.64
C ARG A 77 -1.21 -9.63 -43.79
N VAL A 78 -0.02 -9.39 -43.23
CA VAL A 78 0.32 -8.14 -42.51
C VAL A 78 -0.03 -6.91 -43.34
N SER A 79 0.42 -6.88 -44.60
CA SER A 79 0.30 -5.70 -45.47
C SER A 79 -1.16 -5.45 -45.87
N ALA A 80 -1.91 -6.53 -46.11
CA ALA A 80 -3.35 -6.47 -46.35
C ALA A 80 -4.14 -5.95 -45.13
N VAL A 81 -3.81 -6.39 -43.91
CA VAL A 81 -4.46 -5.93 -42.66
C VAL A 81 -4.12 -4.47 -42.34
N LEU A 82 -2.90 -4.02 -42.65
CA LEU A 82 -2.52 -2.62 -42.51
C LEU A 82 -3.09 -1.72 -43.62
N GLY A 83 -3.51 -2.29 -44.75
CA GLY A 83 -4.08 -1.57 -45.88
C GLY A 83 -3.03 -0.73 -46.61
N VAL A 84 -1.83 -1.29 -46.80
CA VAL A 84 -0.68 -0.60 -47.43
C VAL A 84 -0.20 -1.34 -48.67
N ASP A 85 0.10 -0.61 -49.74
CA ASP A 85 0.50 -1.17 -51.04
C ASP A 85 1.91 -1.80 -51.03
N ARG A 86 2.72 -1.46 -50.03
CA ARG A 86 4.10 -1.92 -49.87
C ARG A 86 4.22 -2.96 -48.76
N THR A 87 4.93 -4.05 -49.03
CA THR A 87 5.27 -5.05 -48.02
C THR A 87 6.29 -4.51 -47.01
N TYR A 88 5.94 -4.56 -45.72
CA TYR A 88 6.80 -4.13 -44.61
C TYR A 88 7.12 -5.30 -43.68
N HIS A 89 8.41 -5.58 -43.49
CA HIS A 89 8.86 -6.66 -42.62
C HIS A 89 8.33 -6.53 -41.17
N GLY A 90 8.06 -7.66 -40.52
CA GLY A 90 7.57 -7.72 -39.14
C GLY A 90 8.36 -6.86 -38.13
N HIS A 91 9.68 -6.72 -38.29
CA HIS A 91 10.48 -5.84 -37.45
C HIS A 91 10.13 -4.35 -37.62
N VAL A 92 9.81 -3.89 -38.83
CA VAL A 92 9.39 -2.49 -39.10
C VAL A 92 8.06 -2.21 -38.43
N VAL A 93 7.08 -3.09 -38.60
CA VAL A 93 5.75 -2.99 -37.99
C VAL A 93 5.86 -3.05 -36.45
N GLY A 94 6.71 -3.95 -35.94
CA GLY A 94 7.01 -4.06 -34.52
C GLY A 94 7.66 -2.82 -33.93
N HIS A 95 8.62 -2.20 -34.63
CA HIS A 95 9.23 -0.94 -34.18
C HIS A 95 8.23 0.22 -34.22
N ALA A 96 7.43 0.33 -35.30
CA ALA A 96 6.34 1.30 -35.37
C ALA A 96 5.34 1.15 -34.21
N LEU A 97 4.99 -0.09 -33.85
CA LEU A 97 4.10 -0.40 -32.72
C LEU A 97 4.69 0.11 -31.39
N VAL A 98 6.00 -0.09 -31.16
CA VAL A 98 6.65 0.41 -29.94
C VAL A 98 6.65 1.94 -29.89
N ARG A 99 6.89 2.62 -31.02
CA ARG A 99 6.87 4.10 -31.09
C ARG A 99 5.45 4.67 -30.93
N ALA A 100 4.43 3.99 -31.47
CA ALA A 100 3.03 4.32 -31.22
C ALA A 100 2.66 4.14 -29.73
N ALA A 101 3.17 3.08 -29.10
CA ALA A 101 2.95 2.78 -27.69
C ALA A 101 3.67 3.77 -26.75
N GLU A 102 4.86 4.26 -27.12
CA GLU A 102 5.58 5.36 -26.44
C GLU A 102 4.77 6.67 -26.51
N GLY A 103 4.24 7.00 -27.69
CA GLY A 103 3.49 8.23 -27.93
C GLY A 103 2.08 8.28 -27.35
N GLY A 104 1.52 7.13 -26.96
CA GLY A 104 0.17 7.05 -26.39
C GLY A 104 -0.94 7.11 -27.44
N TYR A 105 -0.75 6.45 -28.58
CA TYR A 105 -1.65 6.48 -29.74
C TYR A 105 -2.46 5.18 -29.87
N PRO A 106 -3.57 4.99 -29.13
CA PRO A 106 -4.27 3.71 -29.01
C PRO A 106 -4.87 3.20 -30.34
N GLN A 107 -5.35 4.07 -31.22
CA GLN A 107 -5.92 3.61 -32.50
C GLN A 107 -4.84 3.09 -33.44
N ILE A 108 -3.70 3.78 -33.52
CA ILE A 108 -2.55 3.32 -34.30
C ILE A 108 -1.92 2.06 -33.67
N VAL A 109 -1.85 1.97 -32.33
CA VAL A 109 -1.44 0.74 -31.63
C VAL A 109 -2.35 -0.44 -32.01
N MET A 110 -3.68 -0.29 -31.94
CA MET A 110 -4.62 -1.33 -32.34
C MET A 110 -4.39 -1.79 -33.80
N LYS A 111 -4.20 -0.85 -34.73
CA LYS A 111 -3.99 -1.17 -36.15
C LYS A 111 -2.66 -1.90 -36.39
N LEU A 112 -1.55 -1.39 -35.84
CA LEU A 112 -0.23 -2.01 -35.95
C LEU A 112 -0.17 -3.38 -35.27
N ARG A 113 -0.82 -3.53 -34.11
CA ARG A 113 -0.97 -4.82 -33.41
C ARG A 113 -1.72 -5.84 -34.26
N LYS A 114 -2.82 -5.46 -34.92
CA LYS A 114 -3.57 -6.36 -35.81
C LYS A 114 -2.71 -6.83 -36.98
N GLY A 115 -1.94 -5.93 -37.60
CA GLY A 115 -0.96 -6.31 -38.62
C GLY A 115 0.10 -7.28 -38.09
N LEU A 116 0.72 -6.97 -36.95
CA LEU A 116 1.76 -7.82 -36.35
C LEU A 116 1.24 -9.20 -35.91
N ALA A 117 -0.03 -9.30 -35.50
CA ALA A 117 -0.68 -10.54 -35.08
C ALA A 117 -0.88 -11.57 -36.22
N GLU A 118 -0.75 -11.17 -37.48
CA GLU A 118 -0.73 -12.11 -38.62
C GLU A 118 0.59 -12.90 -38.72
N LEU A 119 1.70 -12.38 -38.19
CA LEU A 119 3.00 -13.06 -38.10
C LEU A 119 3.05 -14.02 -36.91
N LYS A 120 2.21 -15.06 -36.97
CA LYS A 120 2.04 -16.08 -35.93
C LYS A 120 3.23 -17.03 -35.81
N CYS A 121 4.01 -17.25 -36.87
CA CYS A 121 5.20 -18.11 -36.86
C CYS A 121 6.50 -17.39 -36.44
N SER A 122 6.47 -16.07 -36.27
CA SER A 122 7.65 -15.22 -36.01
C SER A 122 7.90 -15.01 -34.51
N VAL A 123 9.17 -15.04 -34.10
CA VAL A 123 9.59 -14.65 -32.74
C VAL A 123 9.58 -13.13 -32.54
N LEU A 124 9.53 -12.35 -33.63
CA LEU A 124 9.46 -10.89 -33.55
C LEU A 124 8.12 -10.41 -32.99
N THR A 125 7.03 -11.13 -33.24
CA THR A 125 5.69 -10.81 -32.74
C THR A 125 5.65 -10.72 -31.20
N PRO A 126 5.96 -11.78 -30.43
CA PRO A 126 6.05 -11.66 -28.97
C PRO A 126 7.14 -10.69 -28.50
N ARG A 127 8.27 -10.59 -29.22
CA ARG A 127 9.37 -9.69 -28.85
C ARG A 127 8.94 -8.22 -28.90
N PHE A 128 8.42 -7.73 -30.03
CA PHE A 128 7.97 -6.35 -30.17
C PHE A 128 6.68 -6.05 -29.40
N MET A 129 5.75 -7.02 -29.26
CA MET A 129 4.62 -6.88 -28.32
C MET A 129 5.11 -6.64 -26.89
N SER A 130 6.12 -7.37 -26.43
CA SER A 130 6.70 -7.18 -25.10
C SER A 130 7.34 -5.79 -24.93
N PHE A 131 8.05 -5.29 -25.95
CA PHE A 131 8.64 -3.95 -25.94
C PHE A 131 7.57 -2.85 -26.00
N ALA A 132 6.47 -3.06 -26.73
CA ALA A 132 5.38 -2.09 -26.83
C ALA A 132 4.66 -1.93 -25.48
N ILE A 133 4.31 -3.04 -24.82
CA ILE A 133 3.70 -2.99 -23.48
C ILE A 133 4.69 -2.37 -22.48
N LEU A 134 5.96 -2.79 -22.46
CA LEU A 134 6.97 -2.19 -21.60
C LEU A 134 7.04 -0.66 -21.74
N THR A 135 7.03 -0.17 -22.97
CA THR A 135 7.19 1.26 -23.25
C THR A 135 5.92 2.04 -22.89
N ALA A 136 4.74 1.50 -23.18
CA ALA A 136 3.46 2.06 -22.73
C ALA A 136 3.33 2.11 -21.20
N VAL A 137 3.74 1.02 -20.53
CA VAL A 137 3.79 0.91 -19.07
C VAL A 137 4.79 1.88 -18.45
N GLU A 138 5.95 2.12 -19.10
CA GLU A 138 6.91 3.12 -18.65
C GLU A 138 6.37 4.55 -18.78
N CYS A 139 5.71 4.86 -19.90
CA CYS A 139 5.13 6.17 -20.18
C CYS A 139 3.86 6.45 -19.36
N GLY A 140 3.16 5.41 -18.89
CA GLY A 140 1.89 5.54 -18.16
C GLY A 140 0.65 5.60 -19.06
N ASN A 141 0.80 5.16 -20.32
CA ASN A 141 -0.24 5.22 -21.35
C ASN A 141 -1.29 4.13 -21.12
N TYR A 142 -2.16 4.32 -20.11
CA TYR A 142 -3.13 3.34 -19.63
C TYR A 142 -3.96 2.68 -20.74
N GLU A 143 -4.55 3.47 -21.63
CA GLU A 143 -5.39 2.97 -22.75
C GLU A 143 -4.62 2.05 -23.70
N VAL A 144 -3.35 2.38 -23.97
CA VAL A 144 -2.45 1.55 -24.79
C VAL A 144 -2.11 0.24 -24.07
N VAL A 145 -1.83 0.30 -22.76
CA VAL A 145 -1.59 -0.90 -21.95
C VAL A 145 -2.82 -1.80 -21.95
N GLN A 146 -4.01 -1.23 -21.83
CA GLN A 146 -5.29 -1.95 -21.85
C GLN A 146 -5.55 -2.62 -23.21
N GLU A 147 -5.46 -1.90 -24.34
CA GLU A 147 -5.61 -2.48 -25.69
C GLU A 147 -4.62 -3.63 -25.93
N LEU A 148 -3.36 -3.47 -25.53
CA LEU A 148 -2.34 -4.50 -25.70
C LEU A 148 -2.60 -5.71 -24.77
N LEU A 149 -2.96 -5.53 -23.50
CA LEU A 149 -3.18 -6.64 -22.56
C LEU A 149 -4.50 -7.37 -22.76
N HIS A 150 -5.58 -6.69 -23.15
CA HIS A 150 -6.89 -7.30 -23.36
C HIS A 150 -6.88 -8.25 -24.57
N THR A 151 -6.15 -7.88 -25.61
CA THR A 151 -6.11 -8.60 -26.90
C THR A 151 -4.98 -9.64 -26.98
N THR A 152 -4.09 -9.69 -25.99
CA THR A 152 -2.99 -10.66 -25.92
C THR A 152 -3.44 -11.95 -25.23
N THR A 153 -3.29 -13.08 -25.92
CA THR A 153 -3.57 -14.42 -25.39
C THR A 153 -2.54 -14.89 -24.37
N PHE A 154 -2.90 -15.86 -23.52
CA PHE A 154 -1.98 -16.40 -22.51
C PHE A 154 -0.74 -17.10 -23.13
N SER A 155 -0.89 -17.75 -24.28
CA SER A 155 0.25 -18.31 -25.03
C SER A 155 1.19 -17.21 -25.53
N MET A 156 0.65 -16.07 -26.00
CA MET A 156 1.46 -14.91 -26.39
C MET A 156 2.15 -14.26 -25.19
N LEU A 157 1.47 -14.13 -24.03
CA LEU A 157 2.09 -13.66 -22.78
C LEU A 157 3.24 -14.58 -22.32
N ALA A 158 3.14 -15.89 -22.50
CA ALA A 158 4.22 -16.83 -22.21
C ALA A 158 5.44 -16.58 -23.12
N LEU A 159 5.22 -16.47 -24.43
CA LEU A 159 6.28 -16.15 -25.40
C LEU A 159 6.92 -14.79 -25.15
N MET A 160 6.13 -13.77 -24.81
CA MET A 160 6.62 -12.45 -24.38
C MET A 160 7.48 -12.57 -23.13
N GLY A 161 7.02 -13.29 -22.09
CA GLY A 161 7.80 -13.55 -20.88
C GLY A 161 9.14 -14.25 -21.17
N TYR A 162 9.14 -15.19 -22.11
CA TYR A 162 10.31 -15.91 -22.57
C TYR A 162 11.32 -15.02 -23.32
N GLU A 163 10.88 -14.22 -24.29
CA GLU A 163 11.75 -13.27 -25.00
C GLU A 163 12.30 -12.20 -24.04
N LEU A 164 11.47 -11.68 -23.13
CA LEU A 164 11.92 -10.80 -22.05
C LEU A 164 12.98 -11.45 -21.16
N SER A 165 12.88 -12.75 -20.91
CA SER A 165 13.88 -13.49 -20.12
C SER A 165 15.23 -13.51 -20.84
N LYS A 166 15.30 -13.61 -22.18
CA LYS A 166 16.57 -13.62 -22.93
C LYS A 166 17.33 -12.30 -22.85
N CYS A 167 16.62 -11.16 -22.82
CA CYS A 167 17.21 -9.83 -22.79
C CYS A 167 18.16 -9.63 -21.58
N LYS A 168 19.45 -9.38 -21.84
CA LYS A 168 20.47 -9.24 -20.77
C LYS A 168 20.30 -7.98 -19.91
N ASP A 169 19.94 -6.85 -20.52
CA ASP A 169 19.91 -5.53 -19.85
C ASP A 169 18.62 -4.72 -20.17
N GLY A 170 17.46 -5.37 -20.19
CA GLY A 170 16.17 -4.70 -20.45
C GLY A 170 15.72 -4.64 -21.92
N GLY A 171 16.57 -5.00 -22.87
CA GLY A 171 16.15 -5.45 -24.21
C GLY A 171 15.87 -4.35 -25.25
N TYR A 172 15.25 -3.22 -24.88
CA TYR A 172 14.93 -2.15 -25.85
C TYR A 172 15.69 -0.85 -25.53
N PRO A 173 16.51 -0.29 -26.46
CA PRO A 173 17.36 0.88 -26.22
C PRO A 173 16.67 2.17 -25.77
N TYR A 174 15.35 2.29 -25.96
CA TYR A 174 14.57 3.47 -25.58
C TYR A 174 13.87 3.35 -24.22
N MET A 175 13.90 2.19 -23.57
CA MET A 175 13.43 2.10 -22.18
C MET A 175 14.34 2.93 -21.26
N ARG A 176 13.73 3.88 -20.54
CA ARG A 176 14.38 4.74 -19.54
C ARG A 176 14.00 4.32 -18.11
N ALA A 177 13.26 3.21 -17.96
CA ALA A 177 12.77 2.68 -16.69
C ALA A 177 13.86 2.74 -15.61
N ARG A 178 13.62 3.57 -14.58
CA ARG A 178 14.61 3.91 -13.54
C ARG A 178 14.79 2.80 -12.49
N LEU A 179 14.83 1.55 -12.93
CA LEU A 179 15.20 0.42 -12.10
C LEU A 179 16.68 0.55 -11.72
N THR A 180 16.95 0.65 -10.42
CA THR A 180 18.34 0.62 -9.94
C THR A 180 18.99 -0.72 -10.28
N THR A 181 20.32 -0.74 -10.42
CA THR A 181 21.11 -1.96 -10.65
C THR A 181 20.87 -3.05 -9.59
N SER A 182 20.46 -2.68 -8.38
CA SER A 182 20.03 -3.61 -7.32
C SER A 182 18.69 -4.30 -7.65
N TRP A 183 17.69 -3.55 -8.14
CA TRP A 183 16.39 -4.11 -8.51
C TRP A 183 16.47 -4.97 -9.76
N ILE A 184 17.26 -4.55 -10.75
CA ILE A 184 17.56 -5.36 -11.96
C ILE A 184 18.17 -6.71 -11.54
N LYS A 185 19.14 -6.72 -10.62
CA LYS A 185 19.72 -7.96 -10.07
C LYS A 185 18.68 -8.83 -9.33
N ASN A 186 17.74 -8.24 -8.61
CA ASN A 186 16.69 -9.01 -7.92
C ASN A 186 15.69 -9.63 -8.90
N VAL A 187 15.27 -8.92 -9.95
CA VAL A 187 14.44 -9.48 -11.04
C VAL A 187 15.21 -10.56 -11.81
N ALA A 188 16.53 -10.40 -12.00
CA ALA A 188 17.39 -11.41 -12.62
C ALA A 188 17.50 -12.71 -11.79
N LYS A 189 17.45 -12.62 -10.44
CA LYS A 189 17.36 -13.79 -9.56
C LYS A 189 16.02 -14.54 -9.66
N VAL A 190 14.95 -13.86 -10.07
CA VAL A 190 13.67 -14.53 -10.36
C VAL A 190 13.70 -15.15 -11.75
N LYS A 191 14.33 -14.50 -12.74
CA LYS A 191 14.58 -15.10 -14.06
C LYS A 191 15.30 -16.45 -13.97
N SER A 192 16.27 -16.62 -13.06
CA SER A 192 16.95 -17.91 -12.86
C SER A 192 16.09 -19.01 -12.20
N LEU A 193 14.83 -18.72 -11.86
CA LEU A 193 13.83 -19.69 -11.41
C LEU A 193 12.90 -20.14 -12.55
N LEU A 194 13.03 -19.58 -13.76
CA LEU A 194 12.16 -19.96 -14.88
C LEU A 194 12.55 -21.35 -15.41
N PRO A 195 11.57 -22.22 -15.73
CA PRO A 195 11.84 -23.54 -16.29
C PRO A 195 12.42 -23.45 -17.69
N SER A 196 13.22 -24.44 -18.10
CA SER A 196 13.78 -24.49 -19.45
C SER A 196 12.68 -24.65 -20.50
N ALA A 197 12.66 -23.75 -21.49
CA ALA A 197 11.64 -23.71 -22.53
C ALA A 197 12.20 -23.31 -23.90
N THR A 198 11.47 -23.71 -24.95
CA THR A 198 11.76 -23.40 -26.35
C THR A 198 10.50 -22.98 -27.09
N PRO A 199 10.60 -22.03 -28.02
CA PRO A 199 9.53 -21.77 -28.96
C PRO A 199 9.53 -22.88 -30.02
N ALA A 200 8.37 -23.44 -30.32
CA ALA A 200 8.15 -24.45 -31.34
C ALA A 200 7.03 -23.99 -32.29
N LEU A 201 7.15 -24.31 -33.57
CA LEU A 201 6.07 -24.06 -34.53
C LEU A 201 5.10 -25.23 -34.50
N ASN A 202 3.81 -24.94 -34.34
CA ASN A 202 2.72 -25.91 -34.35
C ASN A 202 1.71 -25.50 -35.42
N SER A 203 1.61 -26.27 -36.50
CA SER A 203 0.81 -26.02 -37.72
C SER A 203 1.09 -24.69 -38.46
N GLU A 204 0.72 -23.54 -37.90
CA GLU A 204 1.09 -22.20 -38.39
C GLU A 204 1.47 -21.22 -37.24
N THR A 205 1.37 -21.65 -35.98
CA THR A 205 1.46 -20.80 -34.80
C THR A 205 2.66 -21.15 -33.93
N LEU A 206 3.42 -20.13 -33.52
CA LEU A 206 4.50 -20.28 -32.55
C LEU A 206 3.92 -20.48 -31.15
N GLU A 207 4.40 -21.49 -30.43
CA GLU A 207 3.99 -21.79 -29.05
C GLU A 207 5.22 -22.04 -28.18
N LEU A 208 5.12 -21.76 -26.88
CA LEU A 208 6.17 -22.06 -25.92
C LEU A 208 5.97 -23.47 -25.35
N LYS A 209 6.99 -24.33 -25.50
CA LYS A 209 7.03 -25.70 -24.98
C LYS A 209 8.11 -25.86 -23.91
N ALA A 210 7.88 -26.77 -22.97
CA ALA A 210 8.87 -27.18 -21.99
C ALA A 210 9.97 -28.04 -22.65
N TRP A 211 11.23 -27.85 -22.26
CA TRP A 211 12.36 -28.57 -22.86
C TRP A 211 12.39 -30.04 -22.40
N ASN A 212 12.54 -31.00 -23.32
CA ASN A 212 12.55 -32.45 -23.11
C ASN A 212 11.24 -33.08 -22.56
N PHE A 213 10.08 -32.47 -22.83
CA PHE A 213 8.77 -33.06 -22.49
C PHE A 213 7.85 -33.05 -23.70
N ASP A 214 6.96 -34.05 -23.81
CA ASP A 214 5.93 -34.13 -24.86
C ASP A 214 4.50 -33.95 -24.31
N GLU A 215 4.35 -33.83 -22.98
CA GLU A 215 3.06 -33.69 -22.31
C GLU A 215 2.56 -32.24 -22.28
N GLU A 216 1.36 -32.02 -22.82
CA GLU A 216 0.76 -30.68 -22.93
C GLU A 216 0.46 -30.03 -21.57
N SER A 217 0.17 -30.83 -20.54
CA SER A 217 0.00 -30.39 -19.14
C SER A 217 1.27 -29.74 -18.57
N ILE A 218 2.44 -30.29 -18.90
CA ILE A 218 3.75 -29.75 -18.52
C ILE A 218 4.05 -28.48 -19.33
N HIS A 219 3.65 -28.44 -20.61
CA HIS A 219 3.73 -27.24 -21.43
C HIS A 219 2.89 -26.09 -20.85
N ASP A 220 1.64 -26.35 -20.44
CA ASP A 220 0.79 -25.37 -19.78
C ASP A 220 1.38 -24.84 -18.47
N ALA A 221 1.87 -25.72 -17.61
CA ALA A 221 2.51 -25.34 -16.35
C ALA A 221 3.76 -24.46 -16.58
N CYS A 222 4.56 -24.79 -17.60
CA CYS A 222 5.69 -23.99 -18.06
C CYS A 222 5.25 -22.61 -18.59
N ARG A 223 4.23 -22.57 -19.45
CA ARG A 223 3.65 -21.32 -19.99
C ARG A 223 3.15 -20.41 -18.88
N ALA A 224 2.48 -20.95 -17.85
CA ALA A 224 2.00 -20.21 -16.69
C ALA A 224 3.13 -19.51 -15.90
N CYS A 225 4.31 -20.14 -15.78
CA CYS A 225 5.47 -19.52 -15.12
C CYS A 225 5.95 -18.27 -15.90
N TYR A 226 6.05 -18.37 -17.22
CA TYR A 226 6.48 -17.26 -18.08
C TYR A 226 5.44 -16.14 -18.20
N GLN A 227 4.14 -16.45 -18.20
CA GLN A 227 3.04 -15.47 -18.15
C GLN A 227 3.15 -14.60 -16.89
N ASN A 228 3.25 -15.24 -15.71
CA ASN A 228 3.36 -14.54 -14.43
C ASN A 228 4.62 -13.67 -14.39
N TYR A 229 5.77 -14.20 -14.82
CA TYR A 229 7.01 -13.41 -14.94
C TYR A 229 6.86 -12.19 -15.88
N CYS A 230 6.14 -12.32 -17.00
CA CYS A 230 5.87 -11.25 -17.95
C CYS A 230 5.07 -10.11 -17.29
N VAL A 231 3.89 -10.43 -16.75
CA VAL A 231 2.97 -9.45 -16.14
C VAL A 231 3.60 -8.77 -14.93
N TRP A 232 4.23 -9.54 -14.04
CA TRP A 232 4.90 -8.98 -12.85
C TRP A 232 6.11 -8.10 -13.19
N ARG A 233 6.82 -8.39 -14.28
CA ARG A 233 7.91 -7.52 -14.75
C ARG A 233 7.39 -6.18 -15.26
N PHE A 234 6.26 -6.17 -15.98
CA PHE A 234 5.57 -4.92 -16.34
C PHE A 234 5.12 -4.19 -15.08
N LEU A 235 4.50 -4.89 -14.14
CA LEU A 235 3.98 -4.31 -12.90
C LEU A 235 5.09 -3.60 -12.13
N ILE A 236 6.25 -4.23 -11.93
CA ILE A 236 7.38 -3.61 -11.22
C ILE A 236 7.83 -2.29 -11.90
N ILE A 237 7.74 -2.20 -13.23
CA ILE A 237 8.04 -0.97 -13.99
C ILE A 237 6.93 0.08 -13.82
N ALA A 238 5.66 -0.32 -13.82
CA ALA A 238 4.53 0.56 -13.52
C ALA A 238 4.63 1.16 -12.10
N VAL A 239 4.98 0.34 -11.11
CA VAL A 239 5.24 0.75 -9.72
C VAL A 239 6.44 1.70 -9.65
N CYS A 240 7.53 1.40 -10.37
CA CYS A 240 8.71 2.27 -10.41
C CYS A 240 8.42 3.67 -10.93
N ASN A 241 7.55 3.80 -11.94
CA ASN A 241 7.18 5.11 -12.47
C ASN A 241 6.02 5.75 -11.69
N GLY A 242 5.23 4.96 -10.95
CA GLY A 242 4.14 5.41 -10.09
C GLY A 242 2.79 5.52 -10.78
N HIS A 243 2.59 4.76 -11.85
CA HIS A 243 1.38 4.80 -12.69
C HIS A 243 0.28 3.94 -12.06
N GLY A 244 -0.45 4.47 -11.09
CA GLY A 244 -1.42 3.72 -10.28
C GLY A 244 -2.47 2.94 -11.10
N ALA A 245 -3.06 3.56 -12.13
CA ALA A 245 -4.01 2.90 -13.02
C ALA A 245 -3.38 1.74 -13.81
N VAL A 246 -2.14 1.90 -14.28
CA VAL A 246 -1.39 0.85 -14.98
C VAL A 246 -1.03 -0.29 -14.03
N VAL A 247 -0.70 0.00 -12.76
CA VAL A 247 -0.49 -1.06 -11.75
C VAL A 247 -1.78 -1.83 -11.49
N GLN A 248 -2.93 -1.16 -11.41
CA GLN A 248 -4.23 -1.82 -11.24
C GLN A 248 -4.57 -2.75 -12.41
N GLU A 249 -4.38 -2.31 -13.65
CA GLU A 249 -4.58 -3.14 -14.85
C GLU A 249 -3.69 -4.39 -14.84
N LEU A 250 -2.41 -4.22 -14.45
CA LEU A 250 -1.44 -5.31 -14.39
C LEU A 250 -1.68 -6.26 -13.21
N LEU A 251 -2.26 -5.78 -12.11
CA LEU A 251 -2.75 -6.63 -11.02
C LEU A 251 -3.94 -7.47 -11.48
N MET A 252 -4.93 -6.87 -12.15
CA MET A 252 -6.06 -7.61 -12.74
C MET A 252 -5.58 -8.67 -13.73
N LYS A 253 -4.63 -8.35 -14.61
CA LYS A 253 -4.06 -9.33 -15.54
C LYS A 253 -3.22 -10.40 -14.85
N SER A 254 -2.62 -10.11 -13.68
CA SER A 254 -1.96 -11.12 -12.86
C SER A 254 -2.98 -12.09 -12.26
N ASP A 255 -4.10 -11.57 -11.76
CA ASP A 255 -5.17 -12.38 -11.20
C ASP A 255 -5.79 -13.31 -12.27
N ASP A 256 -5.99 -12.83 -13.50
CA ASP A 256 -6.37 -13.65 -14.67
C ASP A 256 -5.39 -14.84 -14.90
N CYS A 257 -4.08 -14.59 -14.80
CA CYS A 257 -3.02 -15.60 -14.96
C CYS A 257 -2.91 -16.56 -13.76
N ILE A 258 -3.55 -16.25 -12.64
CA ILE A 258 -3.60 -17.08 -11.43
C ILE A 258 -4.90 -17.92 -11.43
N ALA A 259 -6.02 -17.30 -11.80
CA ALA A 259 -7.37 -17.87 -11.66
C ALA A 259 -7.73 -18.96 -12.69
N ARG A 260 -7.07 -19.02 -13.85
CA ARG A 260 -7.28 -20.14 -14.78
C ARG A 260 -6.59 -21.41 -14.28
N PRO A 261 -7.32 -22.52 -14.03
CA PRO A 261 -6.68 -23.82 -13.93
C PRO A 261 -6.04 -24.19 -15.27
N ILE A 262 -5.03 -25.05 -15.25
CA ILE A 262 -4.48 -25.65 -16.48
C ILE A 262 -5.64 -26.28 -17.26
N GLU A 263 -5.85 -25.84 -18.50
CA GLU A 263 -7.06 -26.17 -19.27
C GLU A 263 -7.16 -27.68 -19.59
N SER A 264 -6.05 -28.42 -19.48
CA SER A 264 -6.01 -29.87 -19.58
C SER A 264 -6.65 -30.63 -18.40
N MET A 265 -7.02 -29.98 -17.29
CA MET A 265 -7.56 -30.68 -16.11
C MET A 265 -9.05 -31.09 -16.23
N ARG A 266 -9.58 -31.22 -17.45
CA ARG A 266 -10.86 -31.89 -17.74
C ARG A 266 -10.70 -33.41 -17.78
N GLY A 267 -10.35 -33.98 -16.63
CA GLY A 267 -10.18 -35.42 -16.45
C GLY A 267 -10.14 -35.78 -14.97
N ALA A 268 -11.32 -35.84 -14.33
CA ALA A 268 -11.41 -36.43 -12.99
C ALA A 268 -10.92 -37.89 -13.07
N LEU A 269 -9.97 -38.26 -12.19
CA LEU A 269 -9.23 -39.54 -12.11
C LEU A 269 -7.89 -39.65 -12.89
N ALA A 270 -7.32 -38.56 -13.40
CA ALA A 270 -5.90 -38.57 -13.79
C ALA A 270 -4.99 -38.44 -12.54
N GLU A 271 -3.96 -39.27 -12.43
CA GLU A 271 -2.91 -39.13 -11.39
C GLU A 271 -2.19 -37.78 -11.57
N GLU A 272 -1.89 -37.07 -10.47
CA GLU A 272 -1.14 -35.82 -10.55
C GLU A 272 0.29 -36.07 -11.04
N ILE A 273 0.60 -35.60 -12.24
CA ILE A 273 1.96 -35.64 -12.82
C ILE A 273 2.90 -34.83 -11.91
N PRO A 274 3.90 -35.44 -11.25
CA PRO A 274 4.71 -34.75 -10.23
C PRO A 274 5.38 -33.46 -10.72
N GLN A 275 5.82 -33.46 -11.99
CA GLN A 275 6.46 -32.33 -12.65
C GLN A 275 5.52 -31.12 -12.81
N VAL A 276 4.21 -31.35 -12.98
CA VAL A 276 3.21 -30.28 -13.02
C VAL A 276 3.10 -29.63 -11.64
N SER A 277 3.05 -30.42 -10.57
CA SER A 277 3.00 -29.93 -9.19
C SER A 277 4.29 -29.18 -8.79
N GLU A 278 5.47 -29.64 -9.21
CA GLU A 278 6.73 -28.90 -9.06
C GLU A 278 6.70 -27.53 -9.76
N LEU A 279 6.18 -27.48 -10.99
CA LEU A 279 6.04 -26.23 -11.75
C LEU A 279 5.01 -25.27 -11.14
N GLN A 280 3.94 -25.77 -10.49
CA GLN A 280 3.02 -24.91 -9.72
C GLN A 280 3.68 -24.31 -8.47
N VAL A 281 4.47 -25.09 -7.72
CA VAL A 281 5.26 -24.57 -6.60
C VAL A 281 6.27 -23.52 -7.08
N LEU A 282 6.87 -23.74 -8.26
CA LEU A 282 7.79 -22.78 -8.89
C LEU A 282 7.09 -21.47 -9.31
N LYS A 283 5.90 -21.55 -9.92
CA LYS A 283 5.01 -20.41 -10.22
C LYS A 283 4.72 -19.60 -8.95
N GLY A 284 4.33 -20.24 -7.85
CA GLY A 284 4.07 -19.57 -6.57
C GLY A 284 5.28 -18.78 -6.07
N ARG A 285 6.47 -19.41 -6.04
CA ARG A 285 7.74 -18.77 -5.65
C ARG A 285 8.16 -17.60 -6.55
N ILE A 286 7.78 -17.62 -7.83
CA ILE A 286 8.02 -16.51 -8.77
C ILE A 286 7.13 -15.32 -8.40
N VAL A 287 5.83 -15.55 -8.20
CA VAL A 287 4.86 -14.51 -7.82
C VAL A 287 5.23 -13.90 -6.47
N GLU A 288 5.45 -14.70 -5.43
CA GLU A 288 5.88 -14.27 -4.09
C GLU A 288 7.12 -13.34 -4.13
N LYS A 289 8.15 -13.72 -4.89
CA LYS A 289 9.38 -12.91 -4.97
C LYS A 289 9.16 -11.60 -5.73
N LEU A 290 8.40 -11.61 -6.83
CA LEU A 290 8.13 -10.39 -7.61
C LEU A 290 7.17 -9.45 -6.87
N SER A 291 6.20 -10.01 -6.16
CA SER A 291 5.37 -9.35 -5.14
C SER A 291 6.20 -8.64 -4.09
N SER A 292 7.09 -9.38 -3.41
CA SER A 292 7.94 -8.84 -2.36
C SER A 292 8.84 -7.73 -2.90
N ILE A 293 9.35 -7.87 -4.14
CA ILE A 293 10.05 -6.79 -4.85
C ILE A 293 9.11 -5.60 -5.11
N GLY A 294 7.91 -5.82 -5.63
CA GLY A 294 6.91 -4.79 -5.93
C GLY A 294 6.52 -3.97 -4.70
N MET A 295 6.14 -4.61 -3.60
CA MET A 295 5.83 -3.94 -2.32
C MET A 295 7.06 -3.18 -1.78
N LYS A 296 8.25 -3.78 -1.79
CA LYS A 296 9.49 -3.09 -1.38
C LYS A 296 9.82 -1.90 -2.28
N VAL A 297 9.47 -1.93 -3.57
CA VAL A 297 9.64 -0.81 -4.50
C VAL A 297 8.58 0.27 -4.26
N ALA A 298 7.31 -0.07 -4.07
CA ALA A 298 6.24 0.89 -3.80
C ALA A 298 6.45 1.64 -2.48
N ALA A 299 6.82 0.92 -1.42
CA ALA A 299 7.20 1.50 -0.14
C ALA A 299 8.46 2.38 -0.26
N LYS A 300 9.49 1.91 -0.98
CA LYS A 300 10.71 2.70 -1.23
C LYS A 300 10.48 3.98 -2.06
N LEU A 301 9.39 4.04 -2.83
CA LEU A 301 9.06 5.16 -3.69
C LEU A 301 7.92 6.04 -3.15
N GLY A 302 7.44 5.82 -1.92
CA GLY A 302 6.34 6.60 -1.31
C GLY A 302 5.08 6.58 -2.17
N ARG A 303 4.80 5.43 -2.80
CA ARG A 303 3.66 5.26 -3.71
C ARG A 303 2.53 4.59 -2.96
N ASP A 304 2.08 5.16 -1.86
CA ASP A 304 1.37 4.34 -0.88
C ASP A 304 -0.04 3.91 -1.28
N ILE A 305 -0.69 4.59 -2.24
CA ILE A 305 -1.91 4.08 -2.91
C ILE A 305 -1.58 2.81 -3.72
N ILE A 306 -0.38 2.74 -4.30
CA ILE A 306 0.15 1.57 -5.01
C ILE A 306 0.69 0.53 -4.02
N LEU A 307 1.30 0.94 -2.90
CA LEU A 307 1.70 0.03 -1.82
C LEU A 307 0.47 -0.63 -1.23
N TYR A 308 -0.58 0.14 -0.92
CA TYR A 308 -1.90 -0.33 -0.52
C TYR A 308 -2.48 -1.28 -1.57
N ALA A 309 -2.47 -0.92 -2.86
CA ALA A 309 -2.94 -1.81 -3.92
C ALA A 309 -2.16 -3.13 -4.02
N LEU A 310 -0.83 -3.11 -3.83
CA LEU A 310 0.02 -4.30 -3.86
C LEU A 310 -0.14 -5.16 -2.61
N TYR A 311 -0.22 -4.51 -1.46
CA TYR A 311 -0.47 -5.13 -0.17
C TYR A 311 -1.83 -5.84 -0.18
N ASN A 312 -2.90 -5.15 -0.62
CA ASN A 312 -4.22 -5.73 -0.84
C ASN A 312 -4.23 -6.84 -1.90
N ALA A 313 -3.39 -6.77 -2.93
CA ALA A 313 -3.26 -7.87 -3.89
C ALA A 313 -2.61 -9.08 -3.23
N MET A 314 -1.60 -8.88 -2.39
CA MET A 314 -0.76 -9.94 -1.84
C MET A 314 -1.31 -10.62 -0.61
N GLU A 315 -2.17 -9.91 0.14
CA GLU A 315 -3.15 -10.51 1.04
C GLU A 315 -4.01 -11.56 0.33
N LYS A 316 -4.51 -11.25 -0.88
CA LYS A 316 -5.40 -12.14 -1.65
C LYS A 316 -4.71 -13.36 -2.26
N THR A 317 -3.40 -13.31 -2.52
CA THR A 317 -2.68 -14.36 -3.28
C THR A 317 -2.16 -15.51 -2.40
N SER A 318 -2.40 -15.51 -1.08
CA SER A 318 -1.92 -16.55 -0.14
C SER A 318 -0.40 -16.82 -0.19
N ALA A 319 0.39 -15.83 -0.63
CA ALA A 319 1.84 -15.96 -0.82
C ALA A 319 2.65 -15.70 0.48
N LEU A 320 2.01 -15.87 1.65
CA LEU A 320 2.55 -15.63 2.99
C LEU A 320 2.10 -16.76 3.94
N SER A 321 2.30 -18.00 3.52
CA SER A 321 1.98 -19.19 4.31
C SER A 321 3.20 -20.10 4.48
N ASN A 322 3.89 -19.98 5.62
CA ASN A 322 4.48 -21.06 6.41
C ASN A 322 5.00 -20.52 7.76
N GLU A 323 4.16 -20.60 8.79
CA GLU A 323 4.49 -20.54 10.23
C GLU A 323 5.77 -19.78 10.63
N SER A 324 5.72 -18.45 10.57
CA SER A 324 6.29 -17.63 11.64
C SER A 324 5.12 -17.01 12.39
N ASN A 325 4.78 -17.52 13.59
CA ASN A 325 3.52 -17.22 14.30
C ASN A 325 3.12 -15.73 14.17
N ASP A 326 1.99 -15.50 13.48
CA ASP A 326 1.54 -14.27 12.80
C ASP A 326 2.30 -13.85 11.50
N GLU A 327 2.00 -14.59 10.41
CA GLU A 327 2.29 -14.18 9.00
C GLU A 327 1.12 -13.51 8.27
N VAL A 328 -0.12 -13.58 8.79
CA VAL A 328 -1.32 -13.15 8.06
C VAL A 328 -1.68 -11.67 8.28
N LYS A 329 -1.29 -11.07 9.41
CA LYS A 329 -1.39 -9.61 9.58
C LYS A 329 -0.27 -8.95 8.78
N LEU A 330 -0.63 -8.31 7.67
CA LEU A 330 0.33 -7.58 6.83
C LEU A 330 0.95 -6.35 7.55
N TRP A 331 0.37 -5.92 8.69
CA TRP A 331 1.02 -5.12 9.73
C TRP A 331 1.31 -6.00 10.94
N ARG A 332 2.50 -5.88 11.56
CA ARG A 332 2.89 -6.76 12.68
C ARG A 332 2.83 -6.03 14.03
N CYS A 333 2.19 -6.67 15.01
CA CYS A 333 2.30 -6.31 16.42
C CYS A 333 3.31 -7.24 17.10
N THR A 334 4.14 -6.72 18.01
CA THR A 334 5.14 -7.50 18.76
C THR A 334 5.18 -7.12 20.22
N SER A 335 5.52 -8.09 21.08
CA SER A 335 5.70 -7.90 22.51
C SER A 335 7.13 -8.19 22.96
N ARG A 336 7.47 -7.67 24.14
CA ARG A 336 8.72 -7.99 24.85
C ARG A 336 8.49 -7.93 26.35
N SER A 337 8.90 -8.97 27.08
CA SER A 337 8.88 -9.04 28.54
C SER A 337 10.31 -9.16 29.06
N GLN A 338 10.82 -8.15 29.80
CA GLN A 338 12.16 -8.18 30.42
C GLN A 338 12.20 -7.34 31.70
N PHE A 339 12.82 -7.86 32.76
CA PHE A 339 13.10 -7.15 34.02
C PHE A 339 11.88 -6.46 34.69
N GLY A 340 10.72 -7.13 34.68
CA GLY A 340 9.48 -6.55 35.21
C GLY A 340 8.93 -5.40 34.36
N VAL A 341 9.22 -5.40 33.06
CA VAL A 341 8.66 -4.44 32.10
C VAL A 341 8.13 -5.21 30.90
N TRP A 342 6.88 -4.96 30.54
CA TRP A 342 6.31 -5.43 29.26
C TRP A 342 6.21 -4.26 28.30
N GLU A 343 6.62 -4.48 27.06
CA GLU A 343 6.53 -3.51 25.97
C GLU A 343 5.71 -4.11 24.83
N VAL A 344 4.75 -3.35 24.32
CA VAL A 344 3.95 -3.71 23.13
C VAL A 344 4.18 -2.66 22.04
N PHE A 345 4.54 -3.12 20.85
CA PHE A 345 4.83 -2.30 19.68
C PHE A 345 3.95 -2.70 18.50
N MET A 346 3.45 -1.73 17.75
CA MET A 346 2.72 -1.99 16.51
C MET A 346 2.86 -0.80 15.56
N ASP A 347 3.25 -1.09 14.31
CA ASP A 347 3.31 -0.12 13.21
C ASP A 347 2.29 -0.54 12.13
N VAL A 348 1.31 0.32 11.85
CA VAL A 348 0.21 0.03 10.92
C VAL A 348 0.01 1.20 9.96
N PRO A 349 0.12 1.01 8.63
CA PRO A 349 -0.23 2.06 7.69
C PRO A 349 -1.70 2.42 7.89
N VAL A 350 -2.02 3.69 8.10
CA VAL A 350 -3.37 4.17 8.40
C VAL A 350 -4.33 3.86 7.27
N LEU A 351 -3.88 3.86 6.01
CA LEU A 351 -4.70 3.40 4.89
C LEU A 351 -5.11 1.91 5.01
N LEU A 352 -4.32 1.12 5.73
CA LEU A 352 -4.51 -0.30 5.99
C LEU A 352 -5.21 -0.57 7.34
N MET A 353 -5.23 0.40 8.27
CA MET A 353 -6.13 0.38 9.43
C MET A 353 -7.60 0.31 9.00
N GLU A 354 -8.39 -0.47 9.73
CA GLU A 354 -9.83 -0.65 9.56
C GLU A 354 -10.58 0.67 9.72
N LEU A 355 -11.62 0.96 8.94
CA LEU A 355 -12.40 2.19 9.10
C LEU A 355 -13.55 1.96 10.11
N GLU A 356 -13.49 2.60 11.30
CA GLU A 356 -14.53 2.51 12.34
C GLU A 356 -15.78 3.35 11.96
N THR A 357 -15.59 4.64 11.64
CA THR A 357 -16.70 5.58 11.41
C THR A 357 -16.30 6.74 10.47
N SER A 358 -17.24 7.41 9.80
CA SER A 358 -16.94 8.56 8.94
C SER A 358 -18.13 9.51 8.71
N TYR A 359 -17.88 10.68 8.14
CA TYR A 359 -18.87 11.74 7.89
C TYR A 359 -20.09 11.30 7.07
N GLN A 360 -19.95 10.30 6.21
CA GLN A 360 -20.99 9.84 5.30
C GLN A 360 -21.75 8.60 5.81
N ASN A 361 -21.73 8.30 7.12
CA ASN A 361 -22.37 7.12 7.68
C ASN A 361 -23.90 7.24 7.87
N THR A 362 -24.58 7.82 6.87
CA THR A 362 -26.02 7.68 6.57
C THR A 362 -26.14 6.98 5.21
N GLU A 363 -27.08 6.06 5.04
CA GLU A 363 -27.07 5.12 3.90
C GLU A 363 -27.01 5.79 2.52
N GLU A 364 -27.64 6.96 2.38
CA GLU A 364 -27.77 7.70 1.12
C GLU A 364 -26.44 8.31 0.62
N LEU A 365 -25.49 8.59 1.51
CA LEU A 365 -24.23 9.28 1.17
C LEU A 365 -23.06 8.34 0.86
N LYS A 366 -23.18 7.04 1.13
CA LYS A 366 -22.17 6.01 0.77
C LYS A 366 -21.88 5.95 -0.74
N GLN A 367 -22.78 6.44 -1.59
CA GLN A 367 -22.62 6.48 -3.05
C GLN A 367 -21.57 7.50 -3.56
N LEU A 368 -21.06 8.40 -2.70
CA LEU A 368 -20.23 9.53 -3.11
C LEU A 368 -18.71 9.27 -3.09
N MET A 369 -18.29 8.03 -2.85
CA MET A 369 -16.88 7.57 -2.91
C MET A 369 -16.33 7.47 -4.35
N ARG A 370 -16.45 8.54 -5.16
CA ARG A 370 -15.69 8.67 -6.41
C ARG A 370 -14.22 8.96 -6.09
N PRO A 371 -13.26 8.36 -6.82
CA PRO A 371 -11.95 7.99 -6.27
C PRO A 371 -11.06 9.20 -5.95
N TYR A 372 -11.06 9.64 -4.69
CA TYR A 372 -10.15 10.65 -4.11
C TYR A 372 -9.97 11.97 -4.90
N HIS A 373 -10.86 12.29 -5.84
CA HIS A 373 -10.70 13.45 -6.74
C HIS A 373 -11.12 14.80 -6.12
N TYR A 374 -11.88 14.77 -5.03
CA TYR A 374 -12.27 15.97 -4.27
C TYR A 374 -12.04 15.87 -2.76
N ILE A 375 -11.65 14.70 -2.25
CA ILE A 375 -11.05 14.60 -0.92
C ILE A 375 -9.61 15.09 -1.08
N LYS A 376 -9.20 16.13 -0.34
CA LYS A 376 -7.79 16.52 -0.19
C LYS A 376 -7.00 15.23 0.03
N PRO A 377 -5.96 14.92 -0.78
CA PRO A 377 -5.45 13.55 -0.90
C PRO A 377 -5.14 13.02 0.48
N ILE A 378 -5.89 12.00 0.93
CA ILE A 378 -5.66 11.43 2.26
C ILE A 378 -4.24 10.91 2.23
N ILE A 379 -3.39 11.63 2.96
CA ILE A 379 -1.98 11.37 2.93
C ILE A 379 -1.82 9.95 3.45
N PRO A 380 -1.06 9.09 2.78
CA PRO A 380 -0.67 7.83 3.35
C PRO A 380 0.11 8.08 4.63
N GLN A 381 -0.45 7.65 5.74
CA GLN A 381 0.11 7.84 7.06
C GLN A 381 0.46 6.49 7.65
N LEU A 382 1.39 6.47 8.60
CA LEU A 382 1.76 5.32 9.40
C LEU A 382 1.38 5.65 10.85
N MET A 383 0.63 4.77 11.50
CA MET A 383 0.35 4.83 12.93
C MET A 383 1.37 3.97 13.66
N LYS A 384 1.91 4.48 14.77
CA LYS A 384 2.83 3.77 15.65
C LYS A 384 2.29 3.73 17.06
N LEU A 385 2.34 2.56 17.69
CA LEU A 385 1.98 2.28 19.07
C LEU A 385 3.22 1.84 19.85
N ASN A 386 3.38 2.40 21.05
CA ASN A 386 4.28 1.88 22.09
C ASN A 386 3.56 1.97 23.44
N ILE A 387 3.29 0.82 24.06
CA ILE A 387 2.76 0.70 25.41
C ILE A 387 3.85 0.06 26.26
N GLN A 388 4.19 0.67 27.39
CA GLN A 388 5.09 0.09 28.38
C GLN A 388 4.39 -0.03 29.73
N LEU A 389 4.38 -1.26 30.25
CA LEU A 389 3.81 -1.65 31.52
C LEU A 389 4.93 -2.01 32.48
N LYS A 390 4.77 -1.65 33.75
CA LYS A 390 5.65 -2.05 34.85
C LYS A 390 4.97 -3.17 35.63
N VAL A 391 5.65 -4.30 35.75
CA VAL A 391 5.23 -5.46 36.52
C VAL A 391 6.01 -5.49 37.83
N LEU A 392 5.29 -5.61 38.93
CA LEU A 392 5.80 -5.84 40.27
C LEU A 392 5.28 -7.20 40.73
N ILE A 393 6.18 -8.04 41.24
CA ILE A 393 5.85 -9.37 41.74
C ILE A 393 6.29 -9.40 43.20
N ASP A 394 5.31 -9.45 44.11
CA ASP A 394 5.53 -9.59 45.54
C ASP A 394 5.17 -11.01 45.98
N ILE A 395 6.05 -11.63 46.76
CA ILE A 395 5.96 -13.04 47.13
C ILE A 395 5.57 -13.11 48.60
N GLN A 396 4.27 -13.28 48.82
CA GLN A 396 3.70 -13.43 50.16
C GLN A 396 3.79 -14.89 50.62
N PRO A 397 3.62 -15.18 51.93
CA PRO A 397 3.73 -16.54 52.45
C PRO A 397 2.72 -17.53 51.82
N ASN A 398 1.54 -17.04 51.45
CA ASN A 398 0.40 -17.86 51.02
C ASN A 398 -0.02 -17.66 49.56
N TYR A 399 0.53 -16.67 48.85
CA TYR A 399 0.19 -16.34 47.47
C TYR A 399 1.31 -15.48 46.82
N ILE A 400 1.25 -15.33 45.51
CA ILE A 400 2.11 -14.40 44.75
C ILE A 400 1.22 -13.29 44.21
N GLU A 401 1.53 -12.02 44.50
CA GLU A 401 0.80 -10.86 43.98
C GLU A 401 1.53 -10.26 42.80
N VAL A 402 0.90 -10.32 41.63
CA VAL A 402 1.39 -9.68 40.39
C VAL A 402 0.61 -8.41 40.19
N THR A 403 1.30 -7.27 40.26
CA THR A 403 0.73 -5.94 40.04
C THR A 403 1.30 -5.32 38.76
N ILE A 404 0.44 -4.88 37.85
CA ILE A 404 0.78 -4.28 36.58
C ILE A 404 0.29 -2.82 36.56
N GLY A 405 1.23 -1.89 36.48
CA GLY A 405 0.97 -0.46 36.29
C GLY A 405 1.43 0.04 34.92
N ILE A 406 0.97 1.21 34.51
CA ILE A 406 1.38 1.84 33.25
C ILE A 406 2.64 2.68 33.47
N ASN A 407 3.72 2.41 32.72
CA ASN A 407 4.93 3.23 32.78
C ASN A 407 4.97 4.31 31.68
N HIS A 408 4.50 4.00 30.46
CA HIS A 408 4.15 5.00 29.46
C HIS A 408 3.22 4.43 28.39
N VAL A 409 2.45 5.30 27.74
CA VAL A 409 1.73 4.96 26.51
C VAL A 409 1.95 6.07 25.49
N ARG A 410 2.35 5.69 24.28
CA ARG A 410 2.68 6.59 23.18
C ARG A 410 2.02 6.11 21.90
N VAL A 411 1.21 6.98 21.27
CA VAL A 411 0.67 6.76 19.93
C VAL A 411 0.92 7.99 19.07
N THR A 412 1.44 7.78 17.87
CA THR A 412 1.74 8.83 16.90
C THR A 412 1.25 8.43 15.52
N VAL A 413 0.79 9.40 14.73
CA VAL A 413 0.49 9.19 13.31
C VAL A 413 1.32 10.19 12.51
N ASP A 414 1.97 9.74 11.43
CA ASP A 414 2.83 10.60 10.61
C ASP A 414 2.02 11.67 9.84
N ASN A 415 2.67 12.75 9.38
CA ASN A 415 2.08 13.85 8.56
C ASN A 415 0.81 14.52 9.15
N GLN A 416 0.99 15.28 10.24
CA GLN A 416 -0.09 16.01 10.94
C GLN A 416 0.07 17.54 10.86
N MET A 417 0.55 18.07 9.73
CA MET A 417 0.65 19.52 9.54
C MET A 417 -0.76 20.12 9.44
N TRP A 418 -1.13 20.99 10.39
CA TRP A 418 -2.41 21.74 10.41
C TRP A 418 -2.51 22.83 9.33
N GLU A 419 -1.91 22.60 8.17
CA GLU A 419 -2.19 23.32 6.93
C GLU A 419 -3.35 22.63 6.22
N GLU A 420 -4.24 23.42 5.63
CA GLU A 420 -5.49 22.97 4.99
C GLU A 420 -5.28 21.91 3.88
N LYS A 421 -4.07 21.82 3.33
CA LYS A 421 -3.66 20.90 2.25
C LYS A 421 -2.93 19.65 2.75
N ARG A 422 -2.70 19.52 4.06
CA ARG A 422 -1.84 18.49 4.68
C ARG A 422 -2.35 17.92 6.00
N THR A 423 -3.58 18.25 6.38
CA THR A 423 -4.23 17.65 7.55
C THR A 423 -4.40 16.15 7.32
N GLY A 424 -4.19 15.34 8.35
CA GLY A 424 -4.32 13.89 8.32
C GLY A 424 -4.82 13.33 9.66
N HIS A 425 -4.87 12.00 9.79
CA HIS A 425 -5.35 11.30 10.97
C HIS A 425 -4.54 11.63 12.25
N PHE A 426 -5.21 11.68 13.39
CA PHE A 426 -4.66 11.84 14.73
C PHE A 426 -5.28 10.82 15.71
N PRO A 427 -4.55 10.30 16.71
CA PRO A 427 -5.10 9.31 17.64
C PRO A 427 -6.27 9.87 18.47
N THR A 428 -7.28 9.05 18.73
CA THR A 428 -8.49 9.46 19.48
C THR A 428 -8.98 8.47 20.54
N PHE A 429 -8.54 7.22 20.46
CA PHE A 429 -8.76 6.21 21.49
C PHE A 429 -7.62 5.21 21.52
N ILE A 430 -7.32 4.71 22.72
CA ILE A 430 -6.48 3.54 22.93
C ILE A 430 -7.19 2.70 23.98
N SER A 431 -7.24 1.40 23.78
CA SER A 431 -7.60 0.47 24.85
C SER A 431 -6.61 -0.68 24.92
N LEU A 432 -6.39 -1.15 26.15
CA LEU A 432 -5.51 -2.27 26.48
C LEU A 432 -6.21 -3.12 27.54
N ALA A 433 -6.55 -4.36 27.21
CA ALA A 433 -7.01 -5.37 28.16
C ALA A 433 -5.88 -6.34 28.47
N ILE A 434 -5.79 -6.76 29.73
CA ILE A 434 -4.83 -7.76 30.21
C ILE A 434 -5.63 -8.82 30.96
N THR A 435 -5.44 -10.08 30.55
CA THR A 435 -6.13 -11.23 31.13
C THR A 435 -5.10 -12.34 31.39
N PRO A 436 -4.98 -12.86 32.63
CA PRO A 436 -4.14 -14.03 32.88
C PRO A 436 -4.76 -15.26 32.22
N VAL A 437 -3.93 -16.05 31.52
CA VAL A 437 -4.29 -17.37 31.00
C VAL A 437 -4.00 -18.45 32.07
N THR A 438 -2.96 -18.25 32.86
CA THR A 438 -2.63 -19.09 34.03
C THR A 438 -3.66 -18.88 35.14
N PRO A 439 -4.22 -19.94 35.77
CA PRO A 439 -5.24 -19.82 36.81
C PRO A 439 -4.82 -18.97 38.02
N THR A 440 -5.70 -18.05 38.44
CA THR A 440 -5.52 -17.18 39.61
C THR A 440 -6.37 -17.64 40.81
N MET A 441 -5.98 -17.24 42.02
CA MET A 441 -6.76 -17.45 43.25
C MET A 441 -7.86 -16.41 43.45
N THR A 442 -7.73 -15.23 42.84
CA THR A 442 -8.70 -14.13 42.96
C THR A 442 -8.98 -13.51 41.60
N SER A 443 -10.15 -12.88 41.47
CA SER A 443 -10.45 -11.92 40.41
C SER A 443 -9.52 -10.71 40.46
N VAL A 444 -9.54 -9.92 39.39
CA VAL A 444 -8.67 -8.74 39.24
C VAL A 444 -9.04 -7.62 40.22
N SER A 445 -8.05 -7.06 40.90
CA SER A 445 -8.19 -5.82 41.67
C SER A 445 -7.75 -4.59 40.87
N MET A 446 -8.47 -3.48 41.05
CA MET A 446 -8.39 -2.26 40.24
C MET A 446 -8.25 -1.02 41.14
N THR A 447 -7.17 -0.24 40.99
CA THR A 447 -6.92 0.95 41.83
C THR A 447 -7.46 2.25 41.21
N ALA A 448 -8.79 2.39 41.22
CA ALA A 448 -9.56 3.64 41.09
C ALA A 448 -9.21 4.60 39.92
N SER A 449 -9.98 4.47 38.82
CA SER A 449 -10.01 5.34 37.63
C SER A 449 -9.67 6.83 37.85
N SER A 450 -8.63 7.31 37.16
CA SER A 450 -8.22 8.73 37.17
C SER A 450 -9.35 9.75 36.96
N SER A 451 -9.48 10.72 37.88
CA SER A 451 -10.48 11.80 37.84
C SER A 451 -9.90 13.11 37.30
N ASN A 452 -9.47 13.10 36.04
CA ASN A 452 -8.84 14.27 35.39
C ASN A 452 -9.82 15.42 35.07
N MET A 453 -10.22 16.17 36.10
CA MET A 453 -10.29 17.65 36.10
C MET A 453 -10.65 18.20 37.48
N VAL A 454 -9.69 18.79 38.21
CA VAL A 454 -9.95 19.55 39.44
C VAL A 454 -10.39 20.97 39.07
N MET A 455 -11.70 21.21 38.99
CA MET A 455 -12.23 22.56 38.80
C MET A 455 -12.29 23.34 40.12
N LYS A 456 -11.35 24.29 40.31
CA LYS A 456 -11.56 25.42 41.23
C LYS A 456 -12.21 26.59 40.48
N VAL A 457 -13.54 26.64 40.49
CA VAL A 457 -14.29 27.82 40.04
C VAL A 457 -14.24 28.88 41.15
N GLY A 458 -13.24 29.76 41.07
CA GLY A 458 -13.16 30.94 41.92
C GLY A 458 -14.13 32.02 41.44
N VAL A 459 -15.29 32.12 42.09
CA VAL A 459 -16.22 33.25 41.91
C VAL A 459 -15.58 34.52 42.50
N ALA A 460 -15.56 35.61 41.73
CA ALA A 460 -15.37 36.95 42.24
C ALA A 460 -16.13 37.96 41.36
N GLU A 461 -17.18 38.55 41.91
CA GLU A 461 -17.92 39.65 41.30
C GLU A 461 -17.21 41.00 41.49
N GLN A 462 -17.43 41.92 40.54
CA GLN A 462 -17.34 43.38 40.64
C GLN A 462 -16.08 44.06 41.25
N VAL A 463 -15.54 45.06 40.53
CA VAL A 463 -15.60 46.49 40.93
C VAL A 463 -15.58 47.36 39.65
N ARG A 464 -16.36 48.45 39.62
CA ARG A 464 -16.40 49.47 38.54
C ARG A 464 -15.38 50.59 38.82
N LEU A 465 -14.90 51.30 37.78
CA LEU A 465 -14.74 52.77 37.84
C LEU A 465 -14.56 53.41 36.45
N SER A 466 -15.30 54.50 36.23
CA SER A 466 -15.41 55.28 35.00
C SER A 466 -14.53 56.54 35.03
N VAL A 467 -14.32 57.20 33.87
CA VAL A 467 -14.32 58.68 33.70
C VAL A 467 -14.59 59.03 32.22
N GLN A 468 -15.13 60.22 31.97
CA GLN A 468 -15.58 60.73 30.67
C GLN A 468 -14.49 61.60 29.98
N THR A 469 -14.59 61.77 28.66
CA THR A 469 -14.43 63.11 28.04
C THR A 469 -15.37 63.26 26.85
N ARG A 470 -16.09 64.40 26.80
CA ARG A 470 -16.96 64.82 25.69
C ARG A 470 -16.35 66.06 25.03
N LEU A 471 -16.35 66.10 23.71
CA LEU A 471 -16.53 67.33 22.92
C LEU A 471 -17.48 66.99 21.76
N LYS A 472 -18.79 67.04 22.03
CA LYS A 472 -19.67 68.18 21.67
C LYS A 472 -20.03 68.28 20.17
N ALA A 473 -20.67 67.22 19.66
CA ALA A 473 -22.05 67.37 19.22
C ALA A 473 -22.90 66.44 20.12
N ALA A 474 -24.08 66.88 20.56
CA ALA A 474 -24.92 66.19 21.54
C ALA A 474 -26.40 66.26 21.08
N PRO A 475 -27.34 65.43 21.60
CA PRO A 475 -27.22 64.66 22.85
C PRO A 475 -27.86 63.24 22.85
N THR A 476 -27.05 62.19 23.05
CA THR A 476 -27.49 60.98 23.80
C THR A 476 -26.33 60.37 24.60
N ALA A 477 -26.49 60.36 25.93
CA ALA A 477 -25.78 59.54 26.95
C ALA A 477 -24.23 59.50 26.99
N THR A 478 -23.69 58.82 28.01
CA THR A 478 -22.29 58.83 28.50
C THR A 478 -21.75 57.41 28.79
N VAL A 479 -20.42 57.31 29.02
CA VAL A 479 -19.59 56.21 29.61
C VAL A 479 -18.85 55.30 28.60
N GLY A 480 -17.58 54.91 28.79
CA GLY A 480 -16.55 55.42 29.72
C GLY A 480 -15.52 54.43 30.31
N ILE A 481 -14.44 54.10 29.56
CA ILE A 481 -13.18 53.41 29.95
C ILE A 481 -13.27 51.89 30.28
N GLN A 482 -12.42 51.05 29.64
CA GLN A 482 -11.22 50.39 30.24
C GLN A 482 -10.70 49.20 29.41
N PHE A 483 -9.39 49.12 29.17
CA PHE A 483 -8.75 47.89 28.65
C PHE A 483 -8.57 46.90 29.81
N ALA A 484 -9.45 45.90 29.89
CA ALA A 484 -9.24 44.76 30.77
C ALA A 484 -8.21 43.81 30.15
N LYS A 485 -7.03 43.74 30.77
CA LYS A 485 -5.98 42.76 30.47
C LYS A 485 -6.53 41.36 30.75
N SER A 486 -6.99 40.65 29.72
CA SER A 486 -7.48 39.28 29.87
C SER A 486 -6.31 38.38 30.27
N THR A 487 -6.19 38.10 31.56
CA THR A 487 -5.22 37.14 32.09
C THR A 487 -5.45 35.81 31.39
N MET A 488 -4.47 35.36 30.61
CA MET A 488 -4.55 34.09 29.90
C MET A 488 -4.63 32.98 30.95
N SER A 489 -5.84 32.43 31.15
CA SER A 489 -6.07 31.36 32.11
C SER A 489 -5.29 30.13 31.65
N LYS A 490 -4.27 29.75 32.41
CA LYS A 490 -3.50 28.54 32.19
C LYS A 490 -4.43 27.35 32.43
N ILE A 491 -4.82 26.65 31.36
CA ILE A 491 -5.72 25.50 31.45
C ILE A 491 -4.86 24.27 31.84
N ASP A 492 -4.83 23.92 33.13
CA ASP A 492 -4.24 22.67 33.63
C ASP A 492 -5.16 21.45 33.41
N GLY A 493 -5.82 21.41 32.24
CA GLY A 493 -6.66 20.30 31.79
C GLY A 493 -5.93 19.51 30.71
N LYS A 494 -5.60 18.24 30.98
CA LYS A 494 -4.92 17.37 30.00
C LYS A 494 -5.90 16.90 28.91
N PRO A 495 -5.45 16.78 27.65
CA PRO A 495 -6.28 16.32 26.50
C PRO A 495 -6.85 14.90 26.58
N TRP A 496 -6.54 14.12 27.60
CA TRP A 496 -6.85 12.70 27.60
C TRP A 496 -7.29 12.23 28.98
N ARG A 497 -8.39 11.48 28.98
CA ARG A 497 -8.96 10.83 30.17
C ARG A 497 -8.68 9.34 30.11
N MET A 498 -8.12 8.80 31.19
CA MET A 498 -7.92 7.37 31.35
C MET A 498 -9.02 6.81 32.27
N GLU A 499 -9.59 5.68 31.88
CA GLU A 499 -10.58 4.94 32.65
C GLU A 499 -10.17 3.47 32.77
N GLN A 500 -10.36 2.92 33.96
CA GLN A 500 -10.14 1.50 34.24
C GLN A 500 -11.50 0.78 34.27
N LEU A 501 -11.67 -0.27 33.46
CA LEU A 501 -12.89 -1.08 33.38
C LEU A 501 -12.56 -2.57 33.56
N PRO A 502 -13.47 -3.40 34.10
CA PRO A 502 -13.33 -4.85 34.00
C PRO A 502 -13.46 -5.30 32.53
N THR A 503 -12.78 -6.39 32.19
CA THR A 503 -12.98 -7.10 30.91
C THR A 503 -14.33 -7.86 30.95
N SER A 504 -14.79 -8.42 29.83
CA SER A 504 -16.05 -9.18 29.72
C SER A 504 -16.06 -10.55 30.43
N GLY A 505 -15.26 -10.70 31.48
CA GLY A 505 -15.18 -11.87 32.36
C GLY A 505 -14.34 -11.53 33.61
N ASP A 506 -14.60 -12.22 34.73
CA ASP A 506 -14.17 -11.82 36.08
C ASP A 506 -12.65 -11.83 36.35
N GLN A 507 -11.83 -12.24 35.37
CA GLN A 507 -10.39 -12.44 35.52
C GLN A 507 -9.53 -11.36 34.84
N GLY A 508 -10.08 -10.54 33.94
CA GLY A 508 -9.32 -9.57 33.15
C GLY A 508 -9.66 -8.11 33.46
N GLY A 509 -8.71 -7.21 33.27
CA GLY A 509 -8.91 -5.77 33.45
C GLY A 509 -8.43 -4.95 32.25
N ARG A 510 -9.05 -3.79 32.04
CA ARG A 510 -8.87 -2.95 30.85
C ARG A 510 -8.59 -1.50 31.20
N PHE A 511 -7.60 -0.92 30.52
CA PHE A 511 -7.31 0.50 30.50
C PHE A 511 -7.81 1.12 29.20
N ASN A 512 -8.53 2.24 29.30
CA ASN A 512 -9.08 2.98 28.17
C ASN A 512 -8.64 4.44 28.23
N TRP A 513 -7.93 4.92 27.21
CA TRP A 513 -7.57 6.32 27.05
C TRP A 513 -8.45 6.95 25.96
N ASN A 514 -9.28 7.91 26.35
CA ASN A 514 -10.12 8.70 25.45
C ASN A 514 -9.57 10.11 25.31
N LEU A 515 -9.49 10.63 24.08
CA LEU A 515 -9.28 12.05 23.84
C LEU A 515 -10.45 12.85 24.46
N SER A 516 -10.17 14.01 25.05
CA SER A 516 -11.14 14.94 25.60
C SER A 516 -10.95 16.34 25.00
N THR A 517 -12.04 17.07 24.90
CA THR A 517 -12.04 18.51 24.55
C THR A 517 -11.44 19.34 25.68
N TRP A 518 -11.06 20.60 25.41
CA TRP A 518 -10.65 21.57 26.43
C TRP A 518 -11.67 21.78 27.57
N HIS A 519 -12.91 21.32 27.40
CA HIS A 519 -13.99 21.40 28.40
C HIS A 519 -14.21 20.09 29.18
N GLY A 520 -13.33 19.10 29.04
CA GLY A 520 -13.40 17.82 29.76
C GLY A 520 -14.41 16.82 29.21
N GLN A 521 -15.21 17.19 28.20
CA GLN A 521 -16.10 16.26 27.50
C GLN A 521 -15.26 15.32 26.62
N ALA A 522 -15.53 14.01 26.71
CA ALA A 522 -14.90 13.00 25.86
C ALA A 522 -15.17 13.24 24.37
N PHE A 523 -14.18 12.99 23.53
CA PHE A 523 -14.25 13.14 22.09
C PHE A 523 -15.15 12.06 21.48
N ASP A 524 -16.15 12.50 20.73
CA ASP A 524 -17.14 11.63 20.10
C ASP A 524 -16.62 11.20 18.73
N ARG A 525 -15.87 10.10 18.72
CA ARG A 525 -15.32 9.48 17.50
C ARG A 525 -16.39 9.17 16.46
N ARG A 526 -17.64 8.93 16.89
CA ARG A 526 -18.78 8.58 16.03
C ARG A 526 -19.44 9.79 15.39
N ASN A 527 -19.31 10.98 15.98
CA ASN A 527 -19.72 12.23 15.35
C ASN A 527 -18.96 13.45 15.90
N PRO A 528 -17.70 13.67 15.47
CA PRO A 528 -16.89 14.79 15.93
C PRO A 528 -17.50 16.16 15.55
N MET A 529 -18.30 16.22 14.49
CA MET A 529 -18.95 17.45 14.03
C MET A 529 -20.17 17.85 14.88
N LEU A 530 -20.90 16.89 15.47
CA LEU A 530 -22.05 17.20 16.34
C LEU A 530 -21.66 17.62 17.75
N GLN A 531 -20.41 17.42 18.19
CA GLN A 531 -20.00 17.68 19.58
C GLN A 531 -20.28 19.12 20.05
N GLU A 532 -20.10 20.12 19.17
CA GLU A 532 -20.39 21.52 19.52
C GLU A 532 -21.87 21.91 19.39
N THR A 533 -22.70 21.12 18.68
CA THR A 533 -24.13 21.41 18.52
C THR A 533 -24.97 21.13 19.77
N LYS A 534 -24.42 20.40 20.76
CA LYS A 534 -25.07 20.11 22.06
C LYS A 534 -25.15 21.34 22.99
N LYS A 535 -24.70 22.53 22.57
CA LYS A 535 -24.88 23.80 23.29
C LYS A 535 -26.35 24.28 23.21
N SER A 536 -27.12 23.95 24.25
CA SER A 536 -28.43 24.50 24.64
C SER A 536 -29.54 24.63 23.57
N ILE A 537 -30.67 23.95 23.83
CA ILE A 537 -31.92 24.05 23.04
C ILE A 537 -32.41 25.50 22.88
N TRP A 538 -32.00 26.42 23.77
CA TRP A 538 -32.42 27.82 23.78
C TRP A 538 -31.64 28.76 22.83
N GLN A 539 -30.63 28.28 22.09
CA GLN A 539 -29.84 29.12 21.17
C GLN A 539 -30.17 28.89 19.68
N PHE A 540 -31.45 29.01 19.34
CA PHE A 540 -31.88 29.14 17.93
C PHE A 540 -31.49 30.52 17.38
N GLY A 541 -30.41 30.58 16.58
CA GLY A 541 -30.05 31.79 15.82
C GLY A 541 -28.57 32.00 15.51
N LYS A 542 -27.63 31.29 16.19
CA LYS A 542 -26.18 31.42 15.95
C LYS A 542 -25.45 30.07 15.93
N ARG A 543 -25.92 29.14 15.09
CA ARG A 543 -25.20 27.89 14.79
C ARG A 543 -24.23 28.12 13.63
N SER A 544 -23.06 28.70 13.92
CA SER A 544 -21.91 28.60 13.00
C SER A 544 -21.14 27.33 13.35
N PRO A 545 -20.86 26.42 12.40
CA PRO A 545 -19.90 25.36 12.65
C PRO A 545 -18.53 26.02 12.89
N ILE A 546 -18.00 25.86 14.10
CA ILE A 546 -16.59 26.15 14.40
C ILE A 546 -15.84 24.84 14.12
N ASN A 547 -14.61 24.96 13.63
CA ASN A 547 -13.77 23.80 13.34
C ASN A 547 -13.51 23.04 14.66
N PRO A 548 -13.95 21.77 14.83
CA PRO A 548 -13.81 21.06 16.11
C PRO A 548 -12.35 20.86 16.53
N LEU A 549 -11.41 20.93 15.57
CA LEU A 549 -9.97 20.93 15.80
C LEU A 549 -9.49 22.11 16.68
N ALA A 550 -10.22 23.23 16.69
CA ALA A 550 -9.92 24.37 17.56
C ALA A 550 -10.24 24.13 19.04
N VAL A 551 -11.02 23.09 19.36
CA VAL A 551 -11.49 22.74 20.72
C VAL A 551 -10.79 21.48 21.26
N LEU A 552 -9.88 20.89 20.48
CA LEU A 552 -9.04 19.76 20.89
C LEU A 552 -7.69 20.23 21.46
N PRO A 553 -7.19 19.69 22.58
CA PRO A 553 -5.91 20.09 23.16
C PRO A 553 -4.71 19.38 22.51
N LEU A 554 -4.64 19.41 21.18
CA LEU A 554 -3.56 18.77 20.41
C LEU A 554 -2.32 19.67 20.38
N GLY A 555 -1.20 19.17 20.89
CA GLY A 555 0.09 19.84 20.77
C GLY A 555 0.62 19.86 19.33
N THR A 556 1.68 20.62 19.07
CA THR A 556 2.30 20.78 17.73
C THR A 556 2.74 19.46 17.07
N ASN A 557 2.84 18.38 17.85
CA ASN A 557 3.31 17.07 17.39
C ASN A 557 2.16 16.05 17.22
N GLY A 558 0.91 16.41 17.52
CA GLY A 558 -0.35 15.68 17.26
C GLY A 558 -0.49 14.22 17.73
N GLY A 559 0.55 13.66 18.35
CA GLY A 559 0.55 12.35 19.01
C GLY A 559 0.29 12.44 20.52
N VAL A 560 0.02 11.28 21.09
CA VAL A 560 -0.30 11.07 22.51
C VAL A 560 0.95 10.61 23.24
N HIS A 561 1.26 11.22 24.37
CA HIS A 561 2.32 10.81 25.28
C HIS A 561 1.78 10.81 26.70
N PHE A 562 1.75 9.65 27.32
CA PHE A 562 1.44 9.43 28.72
C PHE A 562 2.69 8.90 29.42
N THR A 563 3.00 9.39 30.62
CA THR A 563 4.09 8.86 31.47
C THR A 563 3.54 8.37 32.82
N GLY A 564 4.14 7.34 33.41
CA GLY A 564 3.66 6.68 34.64
C GLY A 564 3.69 7.53 35.91
N THR A 565 4.12 8.79 35.82
CA THR A 565 3.93 9.82 36.86
C THR A 565 2.57 10.53 36.73
N GLU A 566 1.71 10.12 35.79
CA GLU A 566 0.43 10.75 35.47
C GLU A 566 -0.78 9.88 35.81
N TYR A 567 -0.56 8.60 36.10
CA TYR A 567 -1.58 7.60 36.45
C TYR A 567 -0.99 6.60 37.45
N ASP A 568 -1.56 6.54 38.65
CA ASP A 568 -1.22 5.55 39.69
C ASP A 568 -2.09 4.27 39.60
N ASP A 569 -2.97 4.20 38.59
CA ASP A 569 -3.86 3.08 38.32
C ASP A 569 -3.07 1.79 37.99
N THR A 570 -3.40 0.69 38.68
CA THR A 570 -2.78 -0.62 38.52
C THR A 570 -3.84 -1.72 38.48
N LEU A 571 -3.51 -2.83 37.82
CA LEU A 571 -4.24 -4.10 37.88
C LEU A 571 -3.43 -5.07 38.73
N SER A 572 -4.07 -5.79 39.65
CA SER A 572 -3.39 -6.86 40.39
C SER A 572 -4.17 -8.17 40.44
N TRP A 573 -3.40 -9.27 40.47
CA TRP A 573 -3.88 -10.64 40.55
C TRP A 573 -3.09 -11.42 41.59
N ARG A 574 -3.72 -12.42 42.21
CA ARG A 574 -3.07 -13.34 43.14
C ARG A 574 -2.99 -14.73 42.54
N PHE A 575 -1.79 -15.29 42.51
CA PHE A 575 -1.50 -16.64 42.02
C PHE A 575 -1.22 -17.59 43.20
N PRO A 576 -1.51 -18.89 43.05
CA PRO A 576 -1.11 -19.92 44.01
C PRO A 576 0.40 -19.89 44.26
N LYS A 577 0.80 -20.12 45.51
CA LYS A 577 2.21 -20.09 45.95
C LYS A 577 3.04 -21.19 45.28
N GLU A 578 2.39 -22.27 44.86
CA GLU A 578 2.93 -23.41 44.14
C GLU A 578 3.47 -23.04 42.74
N LEU A 579 3.07 -21.89 42.19
CA LEU A 579 3.55 -21.39 40.90
C LEU A 579 4.82 -20.53 41.01
N GLU A 580 5.45 -20.43 42.18
CA GLU A 580 6.68 -19.67 42.37
C GLU A 580 7.80 -20.15 41.43
N ASN A 581 8.48 -19.21 40.76
CA ASN A 581 9.49 -19.46 39.72
C ASN A 581 8.99 -20.14 38.43
N THR A 582 7.69 -20.38 38.26
CA THR A 582 7.09 -20.84 37.00
C THR A 582 6.73 -19.66 36.09
N ASP A 583 6.55 -19.91 34.81
CA ASP A 583 6.13 -18.90 33.83
C ASP A 583 4.60 -18.81 33.77
N ALA A 584 4.06 -17.61 34.08
CA ALA A 584 2.65 -17.29 33.92
C ALA A 584 2.41 -16.66 32.54
N LEU A 585 1.34 -17.11 31.87
CA LEU A 585 0.92 -16.61 30.57
C LEU A 585 -0.18 -15.56 30.74
N PHE A 586 -0.06 -14.45 30.01
CA PHE A 586 -1.05 -13.38 29.95
C PHE A 586 -1.41 -13.08 28.51
N ASN A 587 -2.71 -12.95 28.21
CA ASN A 587 -3.17 -12.35 26.96
C ASN A 587 -3.18 -10.82 27.13
N VAL A 588 -2.65 -10.12 26.13
CA VAL A 588 -2.67 -8.67 26.04
C VAL A 588 -3.35 -8.29 24.73
N GLU A 589 -4.56 -7.78 24.87
CA GLU A 589 -5.44 -7.37 23.79
C GLU A 589 -5.57 -5.85 23.77
N GLY A 590 -5.81 -5.25 22.61
CA GLY A 590 -6.05 -3.82 22.55
C GLY A 590 -6.52 -3.32 21.20
N VAL A 591 -6.87 -2.04 21.17
CA VAL A 591 -7.35 -1.36 19.97
C VAL A 591 -6.89 0.10 20.01
N VAL A 592 -6.33 0.58 18.90
CA VAL A 592 -5.99 2.00 18.71
C VAL A 592 -6.94 2.60 17.68
N HIS A 593 -7.43 3.82 17.91
CA HIS A 593 -8.22 4.56 16.92
C HIS A 593 -7.52 5.87 16.51
N THR A 594 -7.65 6.24 15.25
CA THR A 594 -7.10 7.44 14.64
C THR A 594 -8.19 8.14 13.81
N THR A 595 -8.48 9.41 14.08
CA THR A 595 -9.51 10.20 13.38
C THR A 595 -8.86 11.28 12.54
N TYR A 596 -9.33 11.44 11.31
CA TYR A 596 -9.05 12.55 10.42
C TYR A 596 -10.28 13.46 10.36
N ILE A 597 -10.09 14.78 10.33
CA ILE A 597 -11.16 15.78 10.19
C ILE A 597 -10.68 16.88 9.25
N THR A 598 -11.60 17.39 8.42
CA THR A 598 -11.43 18.56 7.55
C THR A 598 -12.29 19.72 8.03
N GLN A 599 -11.96 20.94 7.59
CA GLN A 599 -12.79 22.12 7.84
C GLN A 599 -14.14 22.03 7.11
N ASP A 600 -14.15 21.36 5.95
CA ASP A 600 -15.29 21.18 5.05
C ASP A 600 -16.24 20.04 5.52
N THR A 601 -16.38 19.87 6.83
CA THR A 601 -17.20 18.88 7.56
C THR A 601 -16.85 17.39 7.39
N PHE A 602 -16.07 16.98 6.38
CA PHE A 602 -15.63 15.59 6.22
C PHE A 602 -14.72 15.13 7.37
N TRP A 603 -14.87 13.87 7.80
CA TRP A 603 -14.05 13.19 8.79
C TRP A 603 -14.09 11.68 8.59
N GLU A 604 -13.04 10.97 9.04
CA GLU A 604 -12.99 9.50 9.09
C GLU A 604 -12.20 9.02 10.31
N THR A 605 -12.74 8.09 11.10
CA THR A 605 -12.05 7.40 12.21
C THR A 605 -11.72 5.99 11.80
N ARG A 606 -10.44 5.64 11.84
CA ARG A 606 -9.93 4.29 11.64
C ARG A 606 -9.51 3.67 12.97
N MET A 607 -9.40 2.36 13.01
CA MET A 607 -8.94 1.58 14.14
C MET A 607 -8.04 0.43 13.70
N VAL A 608 -7.27 -0.10 14.64
CA VAL A 608 -6.58 -1.39 14.45
C VAL A 608 -6.50 -2.15 15.77
N PRO A 609 -6.99 -3.40 15.82
CA PRO A 609 -6.84 -4.26 16.97
C PRO A 609 -5.45 -4.90 17.00
N PHE A 610 -5.00 -5.26 18.20
CA PHE A 610 -3.85 -6.12 18.42
C PHE A 610 -4.14 -7.09 19.55
N GLU A 611 -3.53 -8.26 19.44
CA GLU A 611 -3.59 -9.34 20.43
C GLU A 611 -2.24 -10.05 20.39
N LEU A 612 -1.74 -10.41 21.56
CA LEU A 612 -0.50 -11.15 21.74
C LEU A 612 -0.47 -11.80 23.12
N GLN A 613 0.35 -12.84 23.26
CA GLN A 613 0.64 -13.44 24.56
C GLN A 613 1.97 -12.92 25.11
N VAL A 614 2.04 -12.80 26.44
CA VAL A 614 3.24 -12.42 27.18
C VAL A 614 3.51 -13.44 28.27
N GLU A 615 4.73 -13.98 28.27
CA GLU A 615 5.24 -14.84 29.33
C GLU A 615 5.88 -13.98 30.43
N GLN A 616 5.56 -14.29 31.68
CA GLN A 616 6.13 -13.63 32.85
C GLN A 616 6.42 -14.64 33.95
N LYS A 617 7.71 -14.84 34.21
CA LYS A 617 8.17 -15.66 35.32
C LYS A 617 7.75 -15.08 36.66
N LEU A 618 7.18 -15.91 37.53
CA LEU A 618 6.71 -15.55 38.87
C LEU A 618 7.87 -15.54 39.88
N GLU A 619 8.80 -14.61 39.68
CA GLU A 619 9.94 -14.32 40.58
C GLU A 619 10.06 -12.80 40.84
N PRO A 620 10.71 -12.34 41.93
CA PRO A 620 10.81 -10.92 42.23
C PRO A 620 11.59 -10.18 41.13
N CYS A 621 10.94 -9.21 40.49
CA CYS A 621 11.50 -8.49 39.34
C CYS A 621 12.73 -7.67 39.74
N GLY A 622 13.88 -7.92 39.09
CA GLY A 622 15.15 -7.25 39.40
C GLY A 622 15.26 -5.83 38.85
N ASP A 623 15.78 -4.91 39.67
CA ASP A 623 16.03 -3.50 39.31
C ASP A 623 16.83 -3.34 38.00
N ALA A 624 16.22 -2.74 36.97
CA ALA A 624 16.92 -2.36 35.73
C ALA A 624 18.13 -1.44 35.99
N LEU A 625 18.06 -0.58 37.02
CA LEU A 625 19.14 0.31 37.46
C LEU A 625 20.35 -0.43 38.10
N GLY A 626 20.21 -1.74 38.37
CA GLY A 626 21.30 -2.58 38.89
C GLY A 626 22.34 -2.98 37.84
N ALA A 627 21.95 -3.04 36.56
CA ALA A 627 22.83 -3.50 35.47
C ALA A 627 24.00 -2.52 35.20
N ASP A 628 23.72 -1.22 35.13
CA ASP A 628 24.75 -0.20 34.88
C ASP A 628 25.69 0.01 36.09
N LYS A 629 25.22 -0.24 37.31
CA LYS A 629 26.07 -0.24 38.51
C LYS A 629 27.14 -1.35 38.44
N LYS A 630 26.83 -2.52 37.84
CA LYS A 630 27.83 -3.59 37.58
C LYS A 630 28.87 -3.19 36.53
N LYS A 631 28.52 -2.40 35.51
CA LYS A 631 29.50 -1.85 34.54
C LYS A 631 30.42 -0.80 35.17
N LYS A 632 29.90 0.11 36.00
CA LYS A 632 30.75 1.11 36.71
C LYS A 632 31.68 0.49 37.77
N LYS A 633 31.32 -0.64 38.39
CA LYS A 633 32.21 -1.39 39.31
C LYS A 633 33.35 -2.16 38.64
N LYS A 634 33.40 -2.26 37.30
CA LYS A 634 34.54 -2.85 36.55
C LYS A 634 35.53 -1.80 35.98
N LYS A 635 35.40 -0.53 36.38
CA LYS A 635 36.28 0.59 35.96
C LYS A 635 36.74 1.47 37.14
N LYS A 636 36.92 0.85 38.32
CA LYS A 636 37.69 1.36 39.45
C LYS A 636 38.51 0.22 40.02
#